data_AF-A0A350NUU4-F1
#
_entry.id   AF-A0A350NUU4-F1
#
_cell.length_a   1.000
_cell.length_b   1.000
_cell.length_c   1.000
_cell.angle_alpha   90.00
_cell.angle_beta   90.00
_cell.angle_gamma   90.00
#
_symmetry.space_group_name_H-M   'P 1'
#
loop_
_entity.id
_entity.type
_entity.pdbx_description
1 polymer ?
#
loop_
_entity_poly.entity_id
_entity_poly.type
_entity_poly.pdbx_seq_one_letter_code
_entity_poly.pdbx_strand_id
1 'polypeptide(L)'
;MDLSIVIVNYNVEHFLAQCLASVRKATDVFEAAGFQAEVWVVDNRSVDGSCGMVRRDFPEVKLLALEENVGFSRGNNAAVRQSSGEWVLLLNPDTVIPEDALVKTLAYAHAHPQLGGLGIPMVDGQGRYLPESKRGLPSPWASFCKISGIYRLAPKSSRLNQYYQGHLSRDQDAQIEILSGAFMWMRRKALDQVGLLDEQYFMYGEDIDLSWRLLKGGWENHYYAGTSIIHYKGESTKKGSLNYVLVFYKAMLIFARTHFEGSEGKVLLALIQMAIYFRAALAIFSRVVKKWALPAMELSLIFAGLVALMQVYSVQSGIVYPWRSATVALAIYALTWMTSVWLSGGYDQPWRGTRILKGVAFGSLVLFAVYGLLPESLRFSRAILLAGSGIALTVFMVFRKIVGGPNWKNQQAHRRLFVSGPEDIEYLVDLVDSVELRGTADSAMWALLPDEVDPAILAKKSGLNNIQWIGSAKDLDEAVRVHRINEVVLSGHDLTAFSIIHLMSRVADSRVQFRIAWSETGKNKGHIMGSGGPEMAPITELYRAIQRPGSKRTKRLFDIICSLVVMVTLPVWLLLARFSWVQGALEVLLGRATWVGFSSEIKELPGLKRHLFSCSESTNSRVRQRINLTYARDYRWTKDLGVIQEALISRRAIHRHGNN
;
A
#
# COMPACT_ATOMS: atom_id res chain seq x y z
N MET A 1 -5.89 -6.41 40.31
CA MET A 1 -5.83 -6.26 38.84
C MET A 1 -6.61 -5.02 38.46
N ASP A 2 -5.89 -3.99 38.03
CA ASP A 2 -6.47 -2.67 37.74
C ASP A 2 -6.82 -2.55 36.25
N LEU A 3 -6.02 -3.17 35.38
CA LEU A 3 -6.17 -3.08 33.93
C LEU A 3 -6.05 -4.46 33.24
N SER A 4 -6.95 -4.73 32.30
CA SER A 4 -6.80 -5.82 31.32
C SER A 4 -6.64 -5.25 29.92
N ILE A 5 -5.49 -5.48 29.30
CA ILE A 5 -5.19 -5.09 27.92
C ILE A 5 -5.52 -6.28 27.01
N VAL A 6 -6.40 -6.07 26.02
CA VAL A 6 -6.86 -7.12 25.10
C VAL A 6 -6.49 -6.74 23.67
N ILE A 7 -5.73 -7.62 23.01
CA ILE A 7 -5.24 -7.44 21.64
C ILE A 7 -5.72 -8.61 20.78
N VAL A 8 -6.54 -8.33 19.77
CA VAL A 8 -6.94 -9.35 18.78
C VAL A 8 -5.98 -9.33 17.59
N ASN A 9 -5.34 -10.46 17.31
CA ASN A 9 -4.35 -10.61 16.26
C ASN A 9 -4.85 -11.46 15.07
N TYR A 10 -4.47 -11.09 13.85
CA TYR A 10 -4.68 -11.90 12.65
C TYR A 10 -3.63 -11.61 11.56
N ASN A 11 -2.67 -12.52 11.37
CA ASN A 11 -1.64 -12.48 10.32
C ASN A 11 -0.80 -11.18 10.28
N VAL A 12 -0.43 -10.64 11.45
CA VAL A 12 0.36 -9.41 11.56
C VAL A 12 1.50 -9.54 12.59
N GLU A 13 2.24 -10.65 12.57
CA GLU A 13 3.34 -10.98 13.49
C GLU A 13 4.24 -9.78 13.85
N HIS A 14 4.76 -9.04 12.86
CA HIS A 14 5.70 -7.93 13.10
C HIS A 14 5.07 -6.71 13.77
N PHE A 15 3.82 -6.41 13.45
CA PHE A 15 3.08 -5.34 14.14
C PHE A 15 2.79 -5.75 15.57
N LEU A 16 2.32 -6.99 15.76
CA LEU A 16 2.02 -7.52 17.08
C LEU A 16 3.27 -7.50 17.97
N ALA A 17 4.43 -7.90 17.46
CA ALA A 17 5.68 -7.88 18.21
C ALA A 17 6.01 -6.46 18.73
N GLN A 18 5.88 -5.44 17.89
CA GLN A 18 6.12 -4.04 18.28
C GLN A 18 5.08 -3.52 19.25
N CYS A 19 3.81 -3.84 19.01
CA CYS A 19 2.73 -3.51 19.92
C CYS A 19 3.03 -4.08 21.31
N LEU A 20 3.36 -5.37 21.40
CA LEU A 20 3.67 -6.04 22.66
C LEU A 20 4.95 -5.49 23.32
N ALA A 21 5.98 -5.16 22.55
CA ALA A 21 7.18 -4.52 23.09
C ALA A 21 6.86 -3.15 23.72
N SER A 22 6.02 -2.33 23.08
CA SER A 22 5.57 -1.05 23.63
C SER A 22 4.63 -1.22 24.84
N VAL A 23 3.75 -2.22 24.81
CA VAL A 23 2.85 -2.57 25.91
C VAL A 23 3.62 -3.05 27.12
N ARG A 24 4.68 -3.86 26.94
CA ARG A 24 5.57 -4.28 28.03
C ARG A 24 6.19 -3.08 28.71
N LYS A 25 6.85 -2.18 27.97
CA LYS A 25 7.45 -0.95 28.53
C LYS A 25 6.43 -0.09 29.27
N ALA A 26 5.23 0.07 28.72
CA ALA A 26 4.16 0.83 29.37
C ALA A 26 3.61 0.13 30.62
N THR A 27 3.59 -1.21 30.63
CA THR A 27 3.19 -2.02 31.79
C THR A 27 4.25 -1.94 32.88
N ASP A 28 5.53 -1.96 32.55
CA ASP A 28 6.62 -1.80 33.53
C ASP A 28 6.48 -0.47 34.29
N VAL A 29 6.18 0.63 33.59
CA VAL A 29 5.92 1.95 34.20
C VAL A 29 4.63 1.95 35.02
N PHE A 30 3.59 1.27 34.55
CA PHE A 30 2.30 1.15 35.23
C PHE A 30 2.43 0.38 36.55
N GLU A 31 3.20 -0.71 36.55
CA GLU A 31 3.49 -1.53 37.73
C GLU A 31 4.43 -0.83 38.70
N ALA A 32 5.44 -0.10 38.19
CA ALA A 32 6.29 0.76 39.01
C ALA A 32 5.50 1.87 39.73
N ALA A 33 4.37 2.30 39.17
CA ALA A 33 3.44 3.24 39.80
C ALA A 33 2.49 2.59 40.84
N GLY A 34 2.61 1.28 41.06
CA GLY A 34 1.85 0.54 42.09
C GLY A 34 0.54 -0.10 41.60
N PHE A 35 0.29 -0.12 40.29
CA PHE A 35 -0.89 -0.75 39.70
C PHE A 35 -0.57 -2.14 39.12
N GLN A 36 -1.59 -2.93 38.79
CA GLN A 36 -1.44 -4.25 38.19
C GLN A 36 -2.13 -4.30 36.83
N ALA A 37 -1.43 -4.81 35.82
CA ALA A 37 -2.01 -5.06 34.50
C ALA A 37 -1.88 -6.53 34.09
N GLU A 38 -2.80 -6.98 33.23
CA GLU A 38 -2.68 -8.25 32.52
C GLU A 38 -2.84 -8.02 31.02
N VAL A 39 -2.04 -8.72 30.21
CA VAL A 39 -2.05 -8.60 28.75
C VAL A 39 -2.56 -9.89 28.14
N TRP A 40 -3.58 -9.77 27.29
CA TRP A 40 -4.18 -10.86 26.55
C TRP A 40 -3.97 -10.66 25.05
N VAL A 41 -3.52 -11.71 24.38
CA VAL A 41 -3.50 -11.79 22.91
C VAL A 41 -4.46 -12.87 22.48
N VAL A 42 -5.46 -12.50 21.67
CA VAL A 42 -6.39 -13.45 21.05
C VAL A 42 -6.00 -13.61 19.60
N ASP A 43 -5.47 -14.78 19.23
CA ASP A 43 -5.10 -15.07 17.85
C ASP A 43 -6.27 -15.67 17.08
N ASN A 44 -6.75 -14.96 16.06
CA ASN A 44 -7.87 -15.35 15.22
C ASN A 44 -7.46 -16.34 14.11
N ARG A 45 -6.75 -17.43 14.48
CA ARG A 45 -6.22 -18.45 13.57
C ARG A 45 -5.25 -17.84 12.53
N SER A 46 -4.20 -17.18 13.01
CA SER A 46 -3.11 -16.74 12.16
C SER A 46 -2.35 -17.93 11.59
N VAL A 47 -1.88 -17.78 10.36
CA VAL A 47 -1.05 -18.77 9.65
C VAL A 47 0.40 -18.29 9.49
N ASP A 48 0.73 -17.15 10.10
CA ASP A 48 2.09 -16.63 10.21
C ASP A 48 2.77 -17.13 11.51
N GLY A 49 3.91 -16.54 11.87
CA GLY A 49 4.63 -16.89 13.10
C GLY A 49 4.08 -16.25 14.37
N SER A 50 2.95 -15.51 14.35
CA SER A 50 2.45 -14.71 15.47
C SER A 50 2.38 -15.49 16.78
N CYS A 51 1.67 -16.63 16.80
CA CYS A 51 1.53 -17.45 18.00
C CYS A 51 2.88 -17.99 18.51
N GLY A 52 3.81 -18.30 17.61
CA GLY A 52 5.14 -18.77 17.98
C GLY A 52 6.01 -17.65 18.55
N MET A 53 5.89 -16.45 17.99
CA MET A 53 6.54 -15.23 18.46
C MET A 53 6.06 -14.87 19.87
N VAL A 54 4.74 -14.78 20.11
CA VAL A 54 4.19 -14.44 21.43
C VAL A 54 4.69 -15.39 22.51
N ARG A 55 4.63 -16.71 22.28
CA ARG A 55 5.08 -17.70 23.28
C ARG A 55 6.57 -17.61 23.59
N ARG A 56 7.39 -17.24 22.61
CA ARG A 56 8.85 -17.22 22.74
C ARG A 56 9.34 -15.90 23.34
N ASP A 57 8.83 -14.79 22.84
CA ASP A 57 9.37 -13.45 23.10
C ASP A 57 8.57 -12.70 24.17
N PHE A 58 7.32 -13.12 24.43
CA PHE A 58 6.39 -12.51 25.40
C PHE A 58 5.68 -13.57 26.28
N PRO A 59 6.42 -14.41 27.02
CA PRO A 59 5.84 -15.49 27.83
C PRO A 59 4.90 -15.02 28.94
N GLU A 60 5.00 -13.75 29.36
CA GLU A 60 4.10 -13.11 30.32
C GLU A 60 2.70 -12.81 29.76
N VAL A 61 2.53 -12.83 28.44
CA VAL A 61 1.27 -12.53 27.76
C VAL A 61 0.37 -13.76 27.71
N LYS A 62 -0.91 -13.59 28.08
CA LYS A 62 -1.93 -14.65 28.03
C LYS A 62 -2.41 -14.82 26.60
N LEU A 63 -1.89 -15.84 25.90
CA LEU A 63 -2.26 -16.16 24.52
C LEU A 63 -3.48 -17.10 24.45
N LEU A 64 -4.56 -16.62 23.83
CA LEU A 64 -5.73 -17.40 23.44
C LEU A 64 -5.71 -17.64 21.92
N ALA A 65 -5.25 -18.81 21.48
CA ALA A 65 -5.22 -19.17 20.07
C ALA A 65 -6.53 -19.86 19.65
N LEU A 66 -7.33 -19.19 18.81
CA LEU A 66 -8.62 -19.69 18.35
C LEU A 66 -8.47 -20.60 17.12
N GLU A 67 -9.40 -21.55 16.96
CA GLU A 67 -9.42 -22.50 15.84
C GLU A 67 -9.96 -21.88 14.53
N GLU A 68 -10.71 -20.78 14.64
CA GLU A 68 -11.30 -20.05 13.53
C GLU A 68 -11.12 -18.53 13.67
N ASN A 69 -11.20 -17.81 12.55
CA ASN A 69 -11.22 -16.36 12.56
C ASN A 69 -12.65 -15.88 12.87
N VAL A 70 -12.88 -15.52 14.13
CA VAL A 70 -14.20 -15.11 14.64
C VAL A 70 -14.50 -13.61 14.47
N GLY A 71 -13.55 -12.83 13.95
CA GLY A 71 -13.66 -11.38 13.84
C GLY A 71 -13.25 -10.63 15.11
N PHE A 72 -13.44 -9.32 15.11
CA PHE A 72 -12.98 -8.41 16.18
C PHE A 72 -13.85 -8.53 17.44
N SER A 73 -15.18 -8.50 17.32
CA SER A 73 -16.09 -8.55 18.49
C SER A 73 -15.95 -9.84 19.28
N ARG A 74 -16.14 -10.99 18.63
CA ARG A 74 -16.04 -12.32 19.28
C ARG A 74 -14.65 -12.56 19.85
N GLY A 75 -13.59 -12.14 19.14
CA GLY A 75 -12.21 -12.26 19.59
C GLY A 75 -11.95 -11.49 20.89
N ASN A 76 -12.29 -10.19 20.91
CA ASN A 76 -12.15 -9.37 22.10
C ASN A 76 -12.99 -9.92 23.26
N ASN A 77 -14.26 -10.24 23.02
CA ASN A 77 -15.15 -10.78 24.05
C ASN A 77 -14.61 -12.07 24.67
N ALA A 78 -13.93 -12.93 23.91
CA ALA A 78 -13.35 -14.18 24.43
C ALA A 78 -12.29 -13.93 25.52
N ALA A 79 -11.46 -12.90 25.37
CA ALA A 79 -10.51 -12.48 26.40
C ALA A 79 -11.16 -11.64 27.51
N VAL A 80 -12.05 -10.70 27.18
CA VAL A 80 -12.72 -9.83 28.18
C VAL A 80 -13.51 -10.66 29.21
N ARG A 81 -14.13 -11.77 28.79
CA ARG A 81 -14.83 -12.70 29.69
C ARG A 81 -13.90 -13.43 30.67
N GLN A 82 -12.63 -13.59 30.32
CA GLN A 82 -11.63 -14.28 31.15
C GLN A 82 -10.73 -13.30 31.93
N SER A 83 -10.80 -12.01 31.61
CA SER A 83 -9.99 -10.98 32.24
C SER A 83 -10.66 -10.43 33.50
N SER A 84 -9.85 -9.84 34.37
CA SER A 84 -10.20 -9.49 35.76
C SER A 84 -9.97 -8.02 36.12
N GLY A 85 -9.37 -7.22 35.23
CA GLY A 85 -9.05 -5.82 35.47
C GLY A 85 -10.30 -4.95 35.63
N GLU A 86 -10.27 -4.01 36.58
CA GLU A 86 -11.33 -3.00 36.77
C GLU A 86 -11.59 -2.21 35.48
N TRP A 87 -10.53 -1.94 34.73
CA TRP A 87 -10.56 -1.34 33.40
C TRP A 87 -10.19 -2.36 32.33
N VAL A 88 -10.78 -2.21 31.16
CA VAL A 88 -10.50 -3.01 29.97
C VAL A 88 -10.03 -2.08 28.86
N LEU A 89 -8.83 -2.31 28.35
CA LEU A 89 -8.31 -1.62 27.17
C LEU A 89 -8.35 -2.56 25.97
N LEU A 90 -9.18 -2.25 24.97
CA LEU A 90 -9.02 -2.85 23.65
C LEU A 90 -7.93 -2.10 22.90
N LEU A 91 -6.95 -2.84 22.41
CA LEU A 91 -5.80 -2.30 21.69
C LEU A 91 -5.60 -3.06 20.38
N ASN A 92 -5.43 -2.33 19.29
CA ASN A 92 -5.14 -2.94 18.00
C ASN A 92 -3.68 -3.45 17.95
N PRO A 93 -3.42 -4.56 17.25
CA PRO A 93 -2.06 -5.13 17.14
C PRO A 93 -1.11 -4.27 16.30
N ASP A 94 -1.60 -3.31 15.52
CA ASP A 94 -0.83 -2.37 14.71
C ASP A 94 -0.68 -0.99 15.38
N THR A 95 -0.49 -1.00 16.70
CA THR A 95 -0.29 0.21 17.51
C THR A 95 1.05 0.22 18.25
N VAL A 96 1.51 1.42 18.61
CA VAL A 96 2.64 1.64 19.53
C VAL A 96 2.20 2.65 20.56
N ILE A 97 2.31 2.29 21.84
CA ILE A 97 1.88 3.14 22.96
C ILE A 97 3.08 3.76 23.71
N PRO A 98 3.00 5.04 24.13
CA PRO A 98 3.96 5.63 25.04
C PRO A 98 4.04 4.89 26.37
N GLU A 99 5.23 4.93 26.97
CA GLU A 99 5.55 4.29 28.23
C GLU A 99 4.67 4.82 29.38
N ASP A 100 4.26 6.09 29.35
CA ASP A 100 3.42 6.72 30.37
C ASP A 100 1.91 6.69 30.06
N ALA A 101 1.51 6.10 28.92
CA ALA A 101 0.14 6.20 28.42
C ALA A 101 -0.89 5.57 29.36
N LEU A 102 -0.57 4.41 29.93
CA LEU A 102 -1.48 3.68 30.82
C LEU A 102 -1.72 4.43 32.14
N VAL A 103 -0.64 4.95 32.74
CA VAL A 103 -0.70 5.72 34.01
C VAL A 103 -1.50 7.00 33.83
N LYS A 104 -1.21 7.78 32.78
CA LYS A 104 -1.94 9.02 32.46
C LYS A 104 -3.43 8.76 32.21
N THR A 105 -3.73 7.69 31.47
CA THR A 105 -5.11 7.31 31.17
C THR A 105 -5.87 6.89 32.42
N LEU A 106 -5.27 6.07 33.29
CA LEU A 106 -5.88 5.66 34.55
C LEU A 106 -6.13 6.86 35.47
N ALA A 107 -5.15 7.77 35.59
CA ALA A 107 -5.29 8.98 36.40
C ALA A 107 -6.47 9.85 35.92
N TYR A 108 -6.61 10.03 34.60
CA TYR A 108 -7.76 10.72 34.04
C TYR A 108 -9.06 9.96 34.31
N ALA A 109 -9.06 8.64 34.17
CA ALA A 109 -10.25 7.81 34.37
C ALA A 109 -10.76 7.85 35.82
N HIS A 110 -9.87 7.83 36.81
CA HIS A 110 -10.21 7.97 38.23
C HIS A 110 -10.79 9.35 38.57
N ALA A 111 -10.34 10.40 37.89
CA ALA A 111 -10.87 11.75 38.07
C ALA A 111 -12.31 11.93 37.53
N HIS A 112 -12.83 10.98 36.74
CA HIS A 112 -14.13 11.08 36.09
C HIS A 112 -15.04 9.88 36.44
N PRO A 113 -15.82 9.95 37.54
CA PRO A 113 -16.64 8.83 38.00
C PRO A 113 -17.72 8.34 37.03
N GLN A 114 -18.19 9.19 36.10
CA GLN A 114 -19.19 8.85 35.07
C GLN A 114 -18.57 8.33 33.76
N LEU A 115 -17.24 8.20 33.69
CA LEU A 115 -16.55 7.72 32.50
C LEU A 115 -16.86 6.24 32.25
N GLY A 116 -17.59 5.96 31.17
CA GLY A 116 -17.81 4.61 30.66
C GLY A 116 -16.69 4.16 29.73
N GLY A 117 -16.20 5.06 28.88
CA GLY A 117 -15.10 4.78 27.98
C GLY A 117 -14.27 6.00 27.56
N LEU A 118 -13.04 5.75 27.14
CA LEU A 118 -12.06 6.75 26.79
C LEU A 118 -11.24 6.33 25.56
N GLY A 119 -11.01 7.29 24.68
CA GLY A 119 -10.07 7.21 23.56
C GLY A 119 -9.05 8.33 23.66
N ILE A 120 -7.97 8.21 22.87
CA ILE A 120 -6.84 9.15 22.87
C ILE A 120 -6.48 9.55 21.42
N PRO A 121 -5.75 10.67 21.21
CA PRO A 121 -5.20 11.02 19.92
C PRO A 121 -4.38 9.87 19.32
N MET A 122 -4.60 9.61 18.04
CA MET A 122 -3.80 8.68 17.25
C MET A 122 -3.12 9.43 16.10
N VAL A 123 -1.90 9.02 15.79
CA VAL A 123 -1.17 9.43 14.58
C VAL A 123 -0.87 8.22 13.71
N ASP A 124 -0.77 8.41 12.40
CA ASP A 124 -0.28 7.35 11.52
C ASP A 124 1.24 7.19 11.63
N GLY A 125 1.79 6.18 10.94
CA GLY A 125 3.25 5.97 10.85
C GLY A 125 4.03 7.10 10.16
N GLN A 126 3.41 8.24 9.84
CA GLN A 126 4.05 9.47 9.33
C GLN A 126 3.83 10.67 10.25
N GLY A 127 3.24 10.47 11.43
CA GLY A 127 2.98 11.54 12.39
C GLY A 127 1.72 12.34 12.09
N ARG A 128 0.94 11.96 11.08
CA ARG A 128 -0.28 12.68 10.74
C ARG A 128 -1.40 12.26 11.67
N TYR A 129 -2.05 13.26 12.25
CA TYR A 129 -3.23 13.05 13.08
C TYR A 129 -4.31 12.26 12.34
N LEU A 130 -4.86 11.27 13.04
CA LEU A 130 -5.96 10.45 12.58
C LEU A 130 -7.28 11.03 13.09
N PRO A 131 -8.15 11.59 12.23
CA PRO A 131 -9.44 12.14 12.67
C PRO A 131 -10.37 11.09 13.30
N GLU A 132 -10.10 9.79 13.07
CA GLU A 132 -10.87 8.70 13.69
C GLU A 132 -10.68 8.63 15.21
N SER A 133 -9.69 9.32 15.77
CA SER A 133 -9.46 9.42 17.22
C SER A 133 -10.66 9.96 17.99
N LYS A 134 -11.55 10.68 17.31
CA LYS A 134 -12.83 11.15 17.84
C LYS A 134 -13.90 11.06 16.78
N ARG A 135 -15.02 10.44 17.12
CA ARG A 135 -16.15 10.31 16.19
C ARG A 135 -17.44 10.81 16.81
N GLY A 136 -18.28 11.33 15.94
CA GLY A 136 -19.67 11.57 16.23
C GLY A 136 -20.53 10.38 15.82
N LEU A 137 -21.75 10.36 16.29
CA LEU A 137 -22.74 9.37 15.89
C LEU A 137 -22.92 9.42 14.37
N PRO A 138 -22.98 8.25 13.70
CA PRO A 138 -23.20 8.18 12.26
C PRO A 138 -24.68 8.43 11.92
N SER A 139 -25.23 9.57 12.35
CA SER A 139 -26.58 10.03 11.96
C SER A 139 -26.70 10.09 10.43
N PRO A 140 -27.93 10.08 9.87
CA PRO A 140 -28.12 10.21 8.41
C PRO A 140 -27.38 11.40 7.82
N TRP A 141 -27.40 12.55 8.50
CA TRP A 141 -26.70 13.76 8.08
C TRP A 141 -25.17 13.63 8.18
N ALA A 142 -24.65 13.16 9.33
CA ALA A 142 -23.20 12.98 9.51
C ALA A 142 -22.63 11.98 8.49
N SER A 143 -23.35 10.88 8.24
CA SER A 143 -23.03 9.87 7.25
C SER A 143 -23.02 10.46 5.83
N PHE A 144 -24.05 11.24 5.46
CA PHE A 144 -24.11 11.92 4.17
C PHE A 144 -22.92 12.88 3.96
N CYS A 145 -22.62 13.76 4.92
CA CYS A 145 -21.50 14.69 4.84
C CYS A 145 -20.15 13.97 4.71
N LYS A 146 -19.97 12.87 5.45
CA LYS A 146 -18.76 12.05 5.44
C LYS A 146 -18.55 11.33 4.10
N ILE A 147 -19.62 10.75 3.56
CA ILE A 147 -19.60 9.99 2.31
C ILE A 147 -19.35 10.92 1.12
N SER A 148 -20.14 11.98 1.00
CA SER A 148 -20.09 12.96 -0.09
C SER A 148 -18.76 13.72 -0.12
N GLY A 149 -18.09 13.83 1.04
CA GLY A 149 -16.84 14.57 1.18
C GLY A 149 -17.02 16.04 1.52
N ILE A 150 -18.27 16.53 1.66
CA ILE A 150 -18.59 17.92 2.02
C ILE A 150 -17.95 18.33 3.35
N TYR A 151 -17.76 17.39 4.27
CA TYR A 151 -17.06 17.64 5.55
C TYR A 151 -15.68 18.30 5.37
N ARG A 152 -15.02 18.09 4.23
CA ARG A 152 -13.70 18.68 3.91
C ARG A 152 -13.78 20.17 3.55
N LEU A 153 -14.95 20.66 3.13
CA LEU A 153 -15.15 22.07 2.75
C LEU A 153 -15.20 22.98 3.99
N ALA A 154 -15.65 22.44 5.12
CA ALA A 154 -15.69 23.16 6.39
C ALA A 154 -15.19 22.27 7.54
N PRO A 155 -13.86 22.03 7.65
CA PRO A 155 -13.29 21.06 8.59
C PRO A 155 -13.61 21.32 10.06
N LYS A 156 -13.80 22.59 10.44
CA LYS A 156 -14.12 23.01 11.82
C LYS A 156 -15.61 23.11 12.13
N SER A 157 -16.49 22.80 11.18
CA SER A 157 -17.94 22.92 11.37
C SER A 157 -18.48 21.76 12.20
N SER A 158 -19.24 22.07 13.26
CA SER A 158 -19.96 21.08 14.06
C SER A 158 -21.07 20.37 13.28
N ARG A 159 -21.63 21.02 12.25
CA ARG A 159 -22.69 20.45 11.40
C ARG A 159 -22.16 19.67 10.21
N LEU A 160 -21.18 20.21 9.47
CA LEU A 160 -20.68 19.58 8.24
C LEU A 160 -19.60 18.53 8.52
N ASN A 161 -18.86 18.65 9.62
CA ASN A 161 -17.87 17.67 10.06
C ASN A 161 -18.26 17.02 11.39
N GLN A 162 -19.55 16.70 11.55
CA GLN A 162 -20.09 16.02 12.73
C GLN A 162 -19.44 14.65 12.95
N TYR A 163 -19.25 13.86 11.88
CA TYR A 163 -18.70 12.49 12.00
C TYR A 163 -17.31 12.45 12.63
N TYR A 164 -16.43 13.41 12.35
CA TYR A 164 -15.10 13.49 12.99
C TYR A 164 -15.02 14.55 14.09
N GLN A 165 -16.17 15.07 14.53
CA GLN A 165 -16.25 16.08 15.59
C GLN A 165 -15.24 17.23 15.33
N GLY A 166 -15.20 17.74 14.09
CA GLY A 166 -14.11 18.61 13.62
C GLY A 166 -14.03 19.98 14.30
N HIS A 167 -15.07 20.36 15.04
CA HIS A 167 -15.09 21.56 15.86
C HIS A 167 -14.32 21.40 17.19
N LEU A 168 -14.10 20.17 17.64
CA LEU A 168 -13.28 19.89 18.83
C LEU A 168 -11.79 20.02 18.46
N SER A 169 -10.99 20.59 19.37
CA SER A 169 -9.54 20.61 19.19
C SER A 169 -8.96 19.19 19.29
N ARG A 170 -7.84 18.94 18.60
CA ARG A 170 -7.11 17.67 18.74
C ARG A 170 -6.30 17.63 20.05
N ASP A 171 -5.95 18.80 20.58
CA ASP A 171 -5.03 19.00 21.70
C ASP A 171 -5.78 19.34 23.01
N GLN A 172 -7.09 19.09 23.07
CA GLN A 172 -7.91 19.36 24.25
C GLN A 172 -8.79 18.17 24.57
N ASP A 173 -8.98 17.93 25.86
CA ASP A 173 -9.91 16.94 26.36
C ASP A 173 -11.35 17.34 25.99
N ALA A 174 -12.16 16.36 25.61
CA ALA A 174 -13.54 16.61 25.25
C ALA A 174 -14.41 15.37 25.46
N GLN A 175 -15.69 15.58 25.79
CA GLN A 175 -16.68 14.53 25.65
C GLN A 175 -16.94 14.27 24.16
N ILE A 176 -16.98 13.00 23.78
CA ILE A 176 -17.23 12.56 22.40
C ILE A 176 -18.29 11.48 22.39
N GLU A 177 -18.87 11.21 21.23
CA GLU A 177 -19.96 10.23 21.18
C GLU A 177 -19.43 8.81 20.94
N ILE A 178 -18.45 8.68 20.02
CA ILE A 178 -17.99 7.40 19.52
C ILE A 178 -16.47 7.27 19.65
N LEU A 179 -16.04 6.21 20.35
CA LEU A 179 -14.64 5.83 20.54
C LEU A 179 -14.10 5.03 19.34
N SER A 180 -12.79 4.86 19.24
CA SER A 180 -12.13 4.02 18.24
C SER A 180 -11.65 2.72 18.88
N GLY A 181 -12.00 1.57 18.29
CA GLY A 181 -11.52 0.26 18.78
C GLY A 181 -10.00 0.09 18.77
N ALA A 182 -9.25 0.99 18.13
CA ALA A 182 -7.79 0.96 18.12
C ALA A 182 -7.14 1.26 19.48
N PHE A 183 -7.79 2.09 20.30
CA PHE A 183 -7.46 2.32 21.71
C PHE A 183 -8.77 2.71 22.41
N MET A 184 -9.42 1.72 23.02
CA MET A 184 -10.71 1.88 23.67
C MET A 184 -10.62 1.41 25.12
N TRP A 185 -10.39 2.36 26.03
CA TRP A 185 -10.30 2.14 27.46
C TRP A 185 -11.69 2.21 28.09
N MET A 186 -12.15 1.17 28.78
CA MET A 186 -13.54 1.05 29.22
C MET A 186 -13.64 0.57 30.65
N ARG A 187 -14.62 1.09 31.38
CA ARG A 187 -14.89 0.68 32.76
C ARG A 187 -15.61 -0.66 32.76
N ARG A 188 -15.13 -1.66 33.52
CA ARG A 188 -15.80 -2.96 33.60
C ARG A 188 -17.24 -2.85 34.09
N LYS A 189 -17.49 -2.04 35.12
CA LYS A 189 -18.86 -1.77 35.62
C LYS A 189 -19.81 -1.25 34.52
N ALA A 190 -19.29 -0.43 33.60
CA ALA A 190 -20.09 0.05 32.48
C ALA A 190 -20.38 -1.08 31.48
N LEU A 191 -19.37 -1.91 31.17
CA LEU A 191 -19.54 -3.10 30.33
C LEU A 191 -20.51 -4.13 30.92
N ASP A 192 -20.47 -4.36 32.22
CA ASP A 192 -21.38 -5.29 32.91
C ASP A 192 -22.84 -4.80 32.82
N GLN A 193 -23.05 -3.48 32.80
CA GLN A 193 -24.38 -2.88 32.67
C GLN A 193 -24.89 -2.87 31.23
N VAL A 194 -24.07 -2.48 30.25
CA VAL A 194 -24.53 -2.26 28.87
C VAL A 194 -24.26 -3.44 27.93
N GLY A 195 -23.53 -4.45 28.40
CA GLY A 195 -23.06 -5.61 27.64
C GLY A 195 -21.74 -5.37 26.89
N LEU A 196 -21.10 -6.46 26.49
CA LEU A 196 -19.84 -6.45 25.72
C LEU A 196 -20.05 -6.01 24.26
N LEU A 197 -19.04 -6.17 23.39
CA LEU A 197 -19.21 -5.90 21.95
C LEU A 197 -20.29 -6.82 21.36
N ASP A 198 -21.14 -6.31 20.49
CA ASP A 198 -22.13 -7.13 19.80
C ASP A 198 -21.44 -8.08 18.80
N GLU A 199 -21.63 -9.38 19.02
CA GLU A 199 -20.99 -10.46 18.26
C GLU A 199 -21.60 -10.66 16.86
N GLN A 200 -22.70 -9.98 16.53
CA GLN A 200 -23.20 -9.89 15.14
C GLN A 200 -22.23 -9.13 14.24
N TYR A 201 -21.45 -8.20 14.81
CA TYR A 201 -20.42 -7.50 14.08
C TYR A 201 -19.17 -8.37 13.96
N PHE A 202 -18.75 -8.61 12.72
CA PHE A 202 -17.43 -9.18 12.46
C PHE A 202 -16.32 -8.14 12.62
N MET A 203 -16.53 -6.90 12.14
CA MET A 203 -15.59 -5.76 12.21
C MET A 203 -16.25 -4.43 11.75
N TYR A 204 -15.72 -3.28 12.20
CA TYR A 204 -16.04 -1.89 11.80
C TYR A 204 -17.33 -1.23 12.30
N GLY A 205 -18.15 -1.91 13.12
CA GLY A 205 -19.37 -1.32 13.68
C GLY A 205 -19.54 -1.53 15.17
N GLU A 206 -18.79 -2.47 15.72
CA GLU A 206 -18.81 -2.88 17.12
C GLU A 206 -18.37 -1.79 18.08
N ASP A 207 -17.38 -0.98 17.70
CA ASP A 207 -16.91 0.14 18.51
C ASP A 207 -17.94 1.29 18.53
N ILE A 208 -18.61 1.54 17.40
CA ILE A 208 -19.72 2.48 17.29
C ILE A 208 -20.90 2.02 18.14
N ASP A 209 -21.28 0.75 18.02
CA ASP A 209 -22.38 0.13 18.75
C ASP A 209 -22.17 0.21 20.27
N LEU A 210 -21.01 -0.23 20.75
CA LEU A 210 -20.69 -0.21 22.18
C LEU A 210 -20.60 1.22 22.72
N SER A 211 -19.96 2.14 21.98
CA SER A 211 -19.90 3.55 22.39
C SER A 211 -21.30 4.15 22.56
N TRP A 212 -22.22 3.85 21.63
CA TRP A 212 -23.59 4.32 21.72
C TRP A 212 -24.35 3.68 22.88
N ARG A 213 -24.16 2.38 23.13
CA ARG A 213 -24.75 1.70 24.29
C ARG A 213 -24.25 2.24 25.62
N LEU A 214 -22.97 2.63 25.73
CA LEU A 214 -22.44 3.32 26.92
C LEU A 214 -23.21 4.62 27.19
N LEU A 215 -23.39 5.46 26.16
CA LEU A 215 -24.17 6.71 26.29
C LEU A 215 -25.63 6.45 26.70
N LYS A 216 -26.27 5.44 26.09
CA LYS A 216 -27.65 5.05 26.45
C LYS A 216 -27.76 4.46 27.86
N GLY A 217 -26.69 3.85 28.36
CA GLY A 217 -26.56 3.38 29.73
C GLY A 217 -26.32 4.47 30.77
N GLY A 218 -26.23 5.74 30.35
CA GLY A 218 -25.98 6.89 31.22
C GLY A 218 -24.50 7.16 31.51
N TRP A 219 -23.59 6.49 30.80
CA TRP A 219 -22.15 6.70 30.93
C TRP A 219 -21.64 7.73 29.91
N GLU A 220 -20.47 8.31 30.19
CA GLU A 220 -19.81 9.27 29.32
C GLU A 220 -18.66 8.63 28.52
N ASN A 221 -18.49 9.07 27.28
CA ASN A 221 -17.34 8.74 26.44
C ASN A 221 -16.44 9.96 26.29
N HIS A 222 -15.14 9.82 26.58
CA HIS A 222 -14.19 10.94 26.56
C HIS A 222 -13.07 10.74 25.52
N TYR A 223 -12.60 11.86 24.99
CA TYR A 223 -11.35 12.00 24.28
C TYR A 223 -10.35 12.68 25.21
N TYR A 224 -9.26 11.98 25.55
CA TYR A 224 -8.21 12.49 26.42
C TYR A 224 -6.96 12.83 25.61
N ALA A 225 -6.56 14.10 25.59
CA ALA A 225 -5.46 14.61 24.77
C ALA A 225 -4.08 14.56 25.46
N GLY A 226 -3.99 14.12 26.72
CA GLY A 226 -2.73 14.14 27.48
C GLY A 226 -1.71 13.05 27.12
N THR A 227 -2.08 12.11 26.23
CA THR A 227 -1.18 11.13 25.61
C THR A 227 -1.65 10.79 24.20
N SER A 228 -0.82 10.11 23.40
CA SER A 228 -1.16 9.75 22.02
C SER A 228 -0.45 8.49 21.57
N ILE A 229 -1.00 7.77 20.60
CA ILE A 229 -0.42 6.51 20.08
C ILE A 229 -0.12 6.58 18.59
N ILE A 230 0.80 5.74 18.13
CA ILE A 230 0.92 5.42 16.70
C ILE A 230 -0.09 4.32 16.39
N HIS A 231 -0.83 4.47 15.30
CA HIS A 231 -1.67 3.42 14.72
C HIS A 231 -1.39 3.33 13.22
N TYR A 232 -0.75 2.24 12.79
CA TYR A 232 -0.27 2.07 11.42
C TYR A 232 -1.39 1.85 10.37
N LYS A 233 -2.64 1.68 10.80
CA LYS A 233 -3.91 1.91 10.08
C LYS A 233 -4.01 1.32 8.66
N GLY A 234 -4.52 0.10 8.57
CA GLY A 234 -5.00 -0.51 7.30
C GLY A 234 -4.08 -1.59 6.75
N GLU A 235 -3.18 -2.07 7.58
CA GLU A 235 -2.20 -3.09 7.23
C GLU A 235 -2.74 -4.50 7.50
N SER A 236 -3.54 -4.68 8.55
CA SER A 236 -4.34 -5.91 8.79
C SER A 236 -5.53 -6.04 7.82
N THR A 237 -5.95 -4.95 7.16
CA THR A 237 -7.01 -5.00 6.14
C THR A 237 -6.73 -4.04 4.99
N LYS A 238 -6.35 -4.61 3.83
CA LYS A 238 -6.11 -3.86 2.59
C LYS A 238 -7.32 -3.00 2.22
N LYS A 239 -7.26 -1.72 2.57
CA LYS A 239 -8.31 -0.73 2.27
C LYS A 239 -8.58 -0.71 0.76
N GLY A 240 -9.84 -0.86 0.40
CA GLY A 240 -10.28 -0.86 -1.00
C GLY A 240 -10.40 -2.25 -1.65
N SER A 241 -10.13 -3.33 -0.91
CA SER A 241 -10.63 -4.65 -1.31
C SER A 241 -12.17 -4.63 -1.30
N LEU A 242 -12.79 -5.34 -2.24
CA LEU A 242 -14.25 -5.49 -2.28
C LEU A 242 -14.77 -6.07 -0.95
N ASN A 243 -13.99 -6.96 -0.32
CA ASN A 243 -14.34 -7.56 0.96
C ASN A 243 -14.43 -6.53 2.09
N TYR A 244 -13.48 -5.58 2.18
CA TYR A 244 -13.55 -4.47 3.15
C TYR A 244 -14.86 -3.68 3.02
N VAL A 245 -15.23 -3.30 1.79
CA VAL A 245 -16.46 -2.53 1.55
C VAL A 245 -17.70 -3.33 1.95
N LEU A 246 -17.71 -4.64 1.67
CA LEU A 246 -18.82 -5.53 2.05
C LEU A 246 -18.95 -5.69 3.56
N VAL A 247 -17.85 -5.90 4.29
CA VAL A 247 -17.86 -6.04 5.75
C VAL A 247 -18.30 -4.74 6.42
N PHE A 248 -17.74 -3.61 6.00
CA PHE A 248 -18.16 -2.29 6.49
C PHE A 248 -19.65 -2.03 6.22
N TYR A 249 -20.14 -2.37 5.02
CA TYR A 249 -21.55 -2.22 4.68
C TYR A 249 -22.45 -3.09 5.56
N LYS A 250 -22.10 -4.37 5.75
CA LYS A 250 -22.82 -5.27 6.66
C LYS A 250 -22.86 -4.72 8.08
N ALA A 251 -21.76 -4.19 8.59
CA ALA A 251 -21.73 -3.55 9.90
C ALA A 251 -22.71 -2.38 9.98
N MET A 252 -22.73 -1.48 8.99
CA MET A 252 -23.67 -0.35 8.99
C MET A 252 -25.14 -0.80 8.84
N LEU A 253 -25.41 -1.91 8.16
CA LEU A 253 -26.74 -2.52 8.11
C LEU A 253 -27.22 -3.00 9.49
N ILE A 254 -26.35 -3.68 10.22
CA ILE A 254 -26.63 -4.15 11.58
C ILE A 254 -26.91 -2.92 12.45
N PHE A 255 -26.01 -1.94 12.44
CA PHE A 255 -26.16 -0.71 13.24
C PHE A 255 -27.47 0.04 12.95
N ALA A 256 -27.80 0.23 11.67
CA ALA A 256 -29.03 0.91 11.27
C ALA A 256 -30.28 0.15 11.73
N ARG A 257 -30.29 -1.18 11.67
CA ARG A 257 -31.43 -2.00 12.10
C ARG A 257 -31.59 -2.06 13.61
N THR A 258 -30.48 -2.08 14.34
CA THR A 258 -30.48 -2.17 15.81
C THR A 258 -30.85 -0.86 16.47
N HIS A 259 -30.41 0.29 15.92
CA HIS A 259 -30.52 1.59 16.60
C HIS A 259 -31.49 2.59 15.97
N PHE A 260 -31.94 2.37 14.72
CA PHE A 260 -32.89 3.27 14.06
C PHE A 260 -34.14 2.51 13.61
N GLU A 261 -35.29 2.84 14.20
CA GLU A 261 -36.59 2.31 13.81
C GLU A 261 -37.26 3.18 12.72
N GLY A 262 -38.14 2.58 11.91
CA GLY A 262 -39.01 3.32 11.00
C GLY A 262 -38.33 3.89 9.74
N SER A 263 -38.74 5.11 9.36
CA SER A 263 -38.32 5.76 8.10
C SER A 263 -36.87 6.22 8.11
N GLU A 264 -36.31 6.57 9.27
CA GLU A 264 -34.93 7.04 9.40
C GLU A 264 -33.91 5.95 9.06
N GLY A 265 -34.13 4.72 9.56
CA GLY A 265 -33.29 3.57 9.22
C GLY A 265 -33.32 3.24 7.72
N LYS A 266 -34.50 3.36 7.07
CA LYS A 266 -34.64 3.17 5.61
C LYS A 266 -33.91 4.24 4.81
N VAL A 267 -33.96 5.49 5.25
CA VAL A 267 -33.23 6.61 4.60
C VAL A 267 -31.73 6.43 4.78
N LEU A 268 -31.25 6.11 5.98
CA LEU A 268 -29.84 5.84 6.24
C LEU A 268 -29.33 4.70 5.35
N LEU A 269 -30.11 3.62 5.24
CA LEU A 269 -29.82 2.49 4.36
C LEU A 269 -29.70 2.90 2.89
N ALA A 270 -30.69 3.63 2.37
CA ALA A 270 -30.70 4.08 0.98
C ALA A 270 -29.51 5.00 0.67
N LEU A 271 -29.18 5.92 1.59
CA LEU A 271 -28.01 6.81 1.48
C LEU A 271 -26.71 6.01 1.44
N ILE A 272 -26.54 5.01 2.31
CA ILE A 272 -25.33 4.17 2.33
C ILE A 272 -25.21 3.34 1.05
N GLN A 273 -26.31 2.80 0.50
CA GLN A 273 -26.27 2.08 -0.77
C GLN A 273 -25.87 2.99 -1.92
N MET A 274 -26.55 4.14 -2.07
CA MET A 274 -26.27 5.12 -3.12
C MET A 274 -24.82 5.60 -3.06
N ALA A 275 -24.33 5.87 -1.84
CA ALA A 275 -22.96 6.23 -1.56
C ALA A 275 -21.92 5.23 -2.05
N ILE A 276 -22.15 3.95 -1.79
CA ILE A 276 -21.24 2.87 -2.18
C ILE A 276 -21.21 2.74 -3.70
N TYR A 277 -22.38 2.73 -4.36
CA TYR A 277 -22.45 2.67 -5.82
C TYR A 277 -21.79 3.90 -6.46
N PHE A 278 -22.04 5.09 -5.91
CA PHE A 278 -21.41 6.32 -6.39
C PHE A 278 -19.88 6.29 -6.22
N ARG A 279 -19.38 5.89 -5.05
CA ARG A 279 -17.92 5.75 -4.84
C ARG A 279 -17.30 4.67 -5.70
N ALA A 280 -17.98 3.54 -5.90
CA ALA A 280 -17.51 2.48 -6.78
C ALA A 280 -17.44 2.95 -8.24
N ALA A 281 -18.49 3.64 -8.71
CA ALA A 281 -18.53 4.24 -10.04
C ALA A 281 -17.43 5.29 -10.22
N LEU A 282 -17.26 6.21 -9.25
CA LEU A 282 -16.21 7.23 -9.28
C LEU A 282 -14.81 6.61 -9.20
N ALA A 283 -14.61 5.53 -8.43
CA ALA A 283 -13.35 4.81 -8.36
C ALA A 283 -13.01 4.12 -9.70
N ILE A 284 -13.99 3.48 -10.34
CA ILE A 284 -13.81 2.87 -11.67
C ILE A 284 -13.51 3.96 -12.70
N PHE A 285 -14.33 5.02 -12.73
CA PHE A 285 -14.17 6.16 -13.63
C PHE A 285 -12.80 6.81 -13.46
N SER A 286 -12.39 7.13 -12.23
CA SER A 286 -11.09 7.73 -11.95
C SER A 286 -9.91 6.82 -12.30
N ARG A 287 -10.01 5.50 -12.15
CA ARG A 287 -8.99 4.54 -12.62
C ARG A 287 -8.89 4.54 -14.15
N VAL A 288 -10.02 4.55 -14.84
CA VAL A 288 -10.06 4.61 -16.31
C VAL A 288 -9.44 5.92 -16.79
N VAL A 289 -9.88 7.06 -16.24
CA VAL A 289 -9.33 8.39 -16.57
C VAL A 289 -7.84 8.45 -16.26
N LYS A 290 -7.38 8.09 -15.06
CA LYS A 290 -5.94 8.14 -14.72
C LYS A 290 -5.09 7.24 -15.61
N LYS A 291 -5.62 6.10 -16.06
CA LYS A 291 -4.91 5.16 -16.94
C LYS A 291 -4.82 5.66 -18.39
N TRP A 292 -5.87 6.30 -18.89
CA TRP A 292 -5.98 6.66 -20.31
C TRP A 292 -5.79 8.14 -20.62
N ALA A 293 -5.90 9.04 -19.64
CA ALA A 293 -5.81 10.48 -19.85
C ALA A 293 -4.48 10.88 -20.51
N LEU A 294 -3.35 10.45 -19.94
CA LEU A 294 -2.04 10.79 -20.49
C LEU A 294 -1.85 10.25 -21.93
N PRO A 295 -2.04 8.94 -22.21
CA PRO A 295 -1.97 8.44 -23.59
C PRO A 295 -2.92 9.15 -24.57
N ALA A 296 -4.16 9.43 -24.15
CA ALA A 296 -5.15 10.09 -25.01
C ALA A 296 -4.76 11.53 -25.34
N MET A 297 -4.25 12.28 -24.36
CA MET A 297 -3.74 13.64 -24.58
C MET A 297 -2.52 13.63 -25.50
N GLU A 298 -1.57 12.73 -25.28
CA GLU A 298 -0.38 12.60 -26.13
C GLU A 298 -0.74 12.22 -27.57
N LEU A 299 -1.63 11.26 -27.75
CA LEU A 299 -2.12 10.87 -29.07
C LEU A 299 -2.78 12.06 -29.78
N SER A 300 -3.61 12.82 -29.06
CA SER A 300 -4.31 14.00 -29.59
C SER A 300 -3.33 15.09 -30.00
N LEU A 301 -2.32 15.38 -29.17
CA LEU A 301 -1.29 16.39 -29.45
C LEU A 301 -0.39 15.98 -30.63
N ILE A 302 0.02 14.71 -30.71
CA ILE A 302 0.81 14.22 -31.83
C ILE A 302 -0.02 14.29 -33.12
N PHE A 303 -1.26 13.82 -33.08
CA PHE A 303 -2.15 13.86 -34.25
C PHE A 303 -2.40 15.29 -34.73
N ALA A 304 -2.72 16.22 -33.82
CA ALA A 304 -2.90 17.63 -34.16
C ALA A 304 -1.62 18.25 -34.74
N GLY A 305 -0.46 17.95 -34.15
CA GLY A 305 0.83 18.40 -34.65
C GLY A 305 1.15 17.87 -36.05
N LEU A 306 0.81 16.61 -36.34
CA LEU A 306 0.95 16.02 -37.67
C LEU A 306 0.03 16.67 -38.70
N VAL A 307 -1.23 16.96 -38.34
CA VAL A 307 -2.17 17.65 -39.23
C VAL A 307 -1.66 19.06 -39.55
N ALA A 308 -1.19 19.80 -38.55
CA ALA A 308 -0.60 21.12 -38.75
C ALA A 308 0.66 21.06 -39.64
N LEU A 309 1.56 20.09 -39.39
CA LEU A 309 2.75 19.86 -40.21
C LEU A 309 2.39 19.55 -41.66
N MET A 310 1.38 18.69 -41.88
CA MET A 310 0.91 18.35 -43.21
C MET A 310 0.34 19.57 -43.95
N GLN A 311 -0.44 20.41 -43.28
CA GLN A 311 -1.00 21.64 -43.87
C GLN A 311 0.12 22.61 -44.30
N VAL A 312 1.09 22.87 -43.41
CA VAL A 312 2.23 23.73 -43.73
C VAL A 312 3.03 23.18 -44.90
N TYR A 313 3.32 21.87 -44.88
CA TYR A 313 4.06 21.22 -45.94
C TYR A 313 3.30 21.22 -47.28
N SER A 314 1.98 21.04 -47.25
CA SER A 314 1.10 21.12 -48.43
C SER A 314 1.18 22.49 -49.11
N VAL A 315 1.12 23.57 -48.32
CA VAL A 315 1.24 24.95 -48.85
C VAL A 315 2.63 25.20 -49.43
N GLN A 316 3.70 24.76 -48.76
CA GLN A 316 5.08 24.99 -49.21
C GLN A 316 5.47 24.17 -50.44
N SER A 317 4.96 22.94 -50.56
CA SER A 317 5.30 22.02 -51.66
C SER A 317 4.33 22.07 -52.83
N GLY A 318 3.19 22.74 -52.68
CA GLY A 318 2.10 22.72 -53.66
C GLY A 318 1.39 21.37 -53.79
N ILE A 319 1.67 20.40 -52.91
CA ILE A 319 1.07 19.06 -52.94
C ILE A 319 -0.31 19.10 -52.28
N VAL A 320 -1.35 18.68 -53.00
CA VAL A 320 -2.72 18.56 -52.47
C VAL A 320 -2.93 17.15 -51.93
N TYR A 321 -3.15 17.03 -50.62
CA TYR A 321 -3.42 15.75 -49.97
C TYR A 321 -4.93 15.46 -49.87
N PRO A 322 -5.39 14.24 -50.22
CA PRO A 322 -6.76 13.85 -49.94
C PRO A 322 -6.98 13.69 -48.43
N TRP A 323 -7.80 14.55 -47.83
CA TRP A 323 -7.98 14.64 -46.38
C TRP A 323 -8.38 13.30 -45.73
N ARG A 324 -9.23 12.50 -46.37
CA ARG A 324 -9.68 11.21 -45.82
C ARG A 324 -8.54 10.21 -45.67
N SER A 325 -7.71 10.02 -46.70
CA SER A 325 -6.58 9.09 -46.63
C SER A 325 -5.46 9.64 -45.76
N ALA A 326 -5.21 10.96 -45.82
CA ALA A 326 -4.17 11.61 -45.05
C ALA A 326 -4.44 11.54 -43.54
N THR A 327 -5.65 11.85 -43.09
CA THR A 327 -6.01 11.77 -41.66
C THR A 327 -5.90 10.34 -41.12
N VAL A 328 -6.31 9.33 -41.90
CA VAL A 328 -6.13 7.92 -41.52
C VAL A 328 -4.65 7.57 -41.41
N ALA A 329 -3.81 7.98 -42.37
CA ALA A 329 -2.37 7.72 -42.32
C ALA A 329 -1.69 8.41 -41.13
N LEU A 330 -2.00 9.68 -40.85
CA LEU A 330 -1.46 10.40 -39.70
C LEU A 330 -1.90 9.79 -38.37
N ALA A 331 -3.14 9.30 -38.27
CA ALA A 331 -3.62 8.56 -37.10
C ALA A 331 -2.83 7.26 -36.91
N ILE A 332 -2.55 6.51 -37.98
CA ILE A 332 -1.71 5.31 -37.94
C ILE A 332 -0.29 5.66 -37.47
N TYR A 333 0.29 6.76 -37.93
CA TYR A 333 1.63 7.20 -37.51
C TYR A 333 1.66 7.49 -36.01
N ALA A 334 0.71 8.30 -35.52
CA ALA A 334 0.60 8.64 -34.11
C ALA A 334 0.39 7.40 -33.21
N LEU A 335 -0.50 6.48 -33.63
CA LEU A 335 -0.75 5.22 -32.94
C LEU A 335 0.48 4.30 -32.94
N THR A 336 1.25 4.28 -34.02
CA THR A 336 2.47 3.46 -34.13
C THR A 336 3.55 3.94 -33.17
N TRP A 337 3.80 5.25 -33.11
CA TRP A 337 4.74 5.81 -32.12
C TRP A 337 4.24 5.59 -30.68
N MET A 338 2.97 5.84 -30.39
CA MET A 338 2.38 5.60 -29.06
C MET A 338 2.55 4.14 -28.63
N THR A 339 2.22 3.20 -29.52
CA THR A 339 2.36 1.75 -29.26
C THR A 339 3.83 1.37 -29.05
N SER A 340 4.74 1.94 -29.85
CA SER A 340 6.18 1.64 -29.74
C SER A 340 6.79 2.18 -28.45
N VAL A 341 6.37 3.37 -28.00
CA VAL A 341 6.73 3.94 -26.69
C VAL A 341 6.10 3.14 -25.54
N TRP A 342 4.92 2.58 -25.72
CA TRP A 342 4.32 1.66 -24.76
C TRP A 342 5.10 0.34 -24.63
N LEU A 343 5.48 -0.27 -25.75
CA LEU A 343 6.29 -1.48 -25.79
C LEU A 343 7.67 -1.27 -25.16
N SER A 344 8.32 -0.13 -25.44
CA SER A 344 9.63 0.22 -24.86
C SER A 344 9.57 0.55 -23.35
N GLY A 345 8.38 0.60 -22.76
CA GLY A 345 8.16 0.95 -21.36
C GLY A 345 8.32 2.43 -21.06
N GLY A 346 8.09 3.29 -22.05
CA GLY A 346 8.05 4.73 -21.87
C GLY A 346 6.93 5.19 -20.93
N TYR A 347 5.84 4.44 -20.79
CA TYR A 347 4.75 4.74 -19.85
C TYR A 347 4.96 4.18 -18.44
N ASP A 348 6.03 3.41 -18.19
CA ASP A 348 6.34 2.92 -16.85
C ASP A 348 6.86 4.05 -15.97
N GLN A 349 6.32 4.18 -14.76
CA GLN A 349 6.85 5.10 -13.76
C GLN A 349 8.02 4.45 -13.00
N PRO A 350 9.11 5.18 -12.68
CA PRO A 350 9.39 6.55 -13.12
C PRO A 350 9.74 6.62 -14.61
N TRP A 351 9.31 7.69 -15.28
CA TRP A 351 9.52 7.87 -16.73
C TRP A 351 11.01 8.06 -17.05
N ARG A 352 11.48 7.39 -18.09
CA ARG A 352 12.88 7.46 -18.54
C ARG A 352 12.95 7.93 -19.97
N GLY A 353 13.62 9.06 -20.20
CA GLY A 353 13.83 9.63 -21.55
C GLY A 353 14.45 8.63 -22.53
N THR A 354 15.36 7.77 -22.06
CA THR A 354 15.99 6.72 -22.89
C THR A 354 14.99 5.68 -23.41
N ARG A 355 13.94 5.34 -22.65
CA ARG A 355 12.88 4.43 -23.09
C ARG A 355 11.96 5.08 -24.11
N ILE A 356 11.65 6.36 -23.91
CA ILE A 356 10.86 7.16 -24.86
C ILE A 356 11.63 7.26 -26.19
N LEU A 357 12.90 7.65 -26.15
CA LEU A 357 13.74 7.76 -27.35
C LEU A 357 13.83 6.44 -28.10
N LYS A 358 14.09 5.32 -27.40
CA LYS A 358 14.08 3.97 -28.01
C LYS A 358 12.74 3.64 -28.65
N GLY A 359 11.63 3.98 -27.98
CA GLY A 359 10.28 3.72 -28.48
C GLY A 359 9.95 4.54 -29.73
N VAL A 360 10.27 5.83 -29.74
CA VAL A 360 10.07 6.69 -30.92
C VAL A 360 10.97 6.25 -32.06
N ALA A 361 12.25 5.98 -31.82
CA ALA A 361 13.19 5.51 -32.84
C ALA A 361 12.73 4.19 -33.47
N PHE A 362 12.31 3.22 -32.64
CA PHE A 362 11.77 1.95 -33.14
C PHE A 362 10.48 2.16 -33.94
N GLY A 363 9.54 2.97 -33.43
CA GLY A 363 8.30 3.27 -34.14
C GLY A 363 8.54 3.96 -35.48
N SER A 364 9.48 4.89 -35.56
CA SER A 364 9.89 5.52 -36.81
C SER A 364 10.47 4.52 -37.79
N LEU A 365 11.34 3.60 -37.32
CA LEU A 365 11.92 2.56 -38.17
C LEU A 365 10.84 1.64 -38.75
N VAL A 366 9.86 1.22 -37.93
CA VAL A 366 8.70 0.45 -38.38
C VAL A 366 7.91 1.22 -39.43
N LEU A 367 7.62 2.50 -39.18
CA LEU A 367 6.91 3.35 -40.13
C LEU A 367 7.67 3.51 -41.45
N PHE A 368 8.98 3.74 -41.44
CA PHE A 368 9.80 3.81 -42.65
C PHE A 368 9.83 2.49 -43.42
N ALA A 369 9.94 1.36 -42.73
CA ALA A 369 9.92 0.04 -43.35
C ALA A 369 8.57 -0.26 -44.02
N VAL A 370 7.46 -0.02 -43.30
CA VAL A 370 6.10 -0.21 -43.85
C VAL A 370 5.85 0.78 -44.99
N TYR A 371 6.26 2.04 -44.85
CA TYR A 371 6.13 3.06 -45.89
C TYR A 371 6.84 2.65 -47.19
N GLY A 372 8.00 2.00 -47.09
CA GLY A 372 8.73 1.48 -48.24
C GLY A 372 8.00 0.36 -48.99
N LEU A 373 7.13 -0.38 -48.31
CA LEU A 373 6.33 -1.48 -48.87
C LEU A 373 4.97 -1.01 -49.42
N LEU A 374 4.58 0.25 -49.19
CA LEU A 374 3.29 0.76 -49.65
C LEU A 374 3.30 1.08 -51.15
N PRO A 375 2.17 0.84 -51.86
CA PRO A 375 1.95 1.35 -53.21
C PRO A 375 2.15 2.87 -53.30
N GLU A 376 2.54 3.35 -54.47
CA GLU A 376 2.86 4.76 -54.71
C GLU A 376 1.70 5.70 -54.38
N SER A 377 0.46 5.26 -54.60
CA SER A 377 -0.77 5.99 -54.28
C SER A 377 -1.03 6.19 -52.78
N LEU A 378 -0.37 5.40 -51.92
CA LEU A 378 -0.49 5.46 -50.46
C LEU A 378 0.76 6.06 -49.80
N ARG A 379 1.80 6.36 -50.58
CA ARG A 379 3.03 7.01 -50.13
C ARG A 379 2.81 8.52 -50.13
N PHE A 380 2.70 9.08 -48.93
CA PHE A 380 2.64 10.53 -48.70
C PHE A 380 4.04 11.16 -48.88
N SER A 381 4.60 11.75 -47.82
CA SER A 381 5.96 12.29 -47.84
C SER A 381 6.79 11.71 -46.71
N ARG A 382 8.01 11.25 -47.03
CA ARG A 382 9.02 10.86 -46.05
C ARG A 382 9.41 12.03 -45.15
N ALA A 383 9.28 13.27 -45.63
CA ALA A 383 9.55 14.47 -44.83
C ALA A 383 8.55 14.62 -43.69
N ILE A 384 7.26 14.34 -43.93
CA ILE A 384 6.21 14.35 -42.88
C ILE A 384 6.49 13.26 -41.85
N LEU A 385 6.97 12.08 -42.28
CA LEU A 385 7.30 10.97 -41.39
C LEU A 385 8.52 11.30 -40.50
N LEU A 386 9.58 11.89 -41.09
CA LEU A 386 10.76 12.32 -40.36
C LEU A 386 10.46 13.45 -39.38
N ALA A 387 9.87 14.55 -39.83
CA ALA A 387 9.51 15.68 -38.98
C ALA A 387 8.44 15.29 -37.93
N GLY A 388 7.51 14.40 -38.30
CA GLY A 388 6.53 13.82 -37.40
C GLY A 388 7.16 13.02 -36.25
N SER A 389 8.27 12.33 -36.49
CA SER A 389 9.02 11.66 -35.42
C SER A 389 9.63 12.65 -34.42
N GLY A 390 10.06 13.82 -34.89
CA GLY A 390 10.50 14.93 -34.04
C GLY A 390 9.36 15.52 -33.20
N ILE A 391 8.18 15.69 -33.79
CA ILE A 391 6.96 16.12 -33.07
C ILE A 391 6.60 15.09 -31.99
N ALA A 392 6.56 13.80 -32.34
CA ALA A 392 6.25 12.73 -31.40
C ALA A 392 7.21 12.71 -30.21
N LEU A 393 8.53 12.78 -30.47
CA LEU A 393 9.53 12.85 -29.41
C LEU A 393 9.35 14.09 -28.52
N THR A 394 9.11 15.25 -29.13
CA THR A 394 8.91 16.52 -28.41
C THR A 394 7.68 16.45 -27.52
N VAL A 395 6.54 15.96 -28.04
CA VAL A 395 5.33 15.78 -27.24
C VAL A 395 5.61 14.83 -26.07
N PHE A 396 6.14 13.63 -26.32
CA PHE A 396 6.41 12.68 -25.22
C PHE A 396 7.40 13.21 -24.17
N MET A 397 8.38 14.03 -24.54
CA MET A 397 9.37 14.55 -23.60
C MET A 397 8.89 15.82 -22.87
N VAL A 398 8.40 16.81 -23.61
CA VAL A 398 8.03 18.12 -23.06
C VAL A 398 6.69 18.04 -22.32
N PHE A 399 5.68 17.39 -22.91
CA PHE A 399 4.36 17.27 -22.29
C PHE A 399 4.44 16.52 -20.96
N ARG A 400 5.23 15.46 -20.89
CA ARG A 400 5.45 14.72 -19.65
C ARG A 400 6.32 15.47 -18.64
N LYS A 401 7.24 16.33 -19.06
CA LYS A 401 7.93 17.24 -18.13
C LYS A 401 6.96 18.23 -17.50
N ILE A 402 5.97 18.71 -18.26
CA ILE A 402 4.92 19.62 -17.81
C ILE A 402 3.92 18.89 -16.89
N VAL A 403 3.32 17.79 -17.35
CA VAL A 403 2.32 17.00 -16.61
C VAL A 403 2.92 16.26 -15.41
N GLY A 404 4.15 15.78 -15.54
CA GLY A 404 4.84 15.04 -14.48
C GLY A 404 5.41 15.91 -13.37
N GLY A 405 5.52 17.22 -13.58
CA GLY A 405 6.16 18.13 -12.62
C GLY A 405 7.53 17.59 -12.13
N PRO A 406 7.84 17.69 -10.82
CA PRO A 406 9.07 17.16 -10.22
C PRO A 406 9.33 15.65 -10.46
N ASN A 407 8.32 14.88 -10.88
CA ASN A 407 8.43 13.42 -11.05
C ASN A 407 9.06 12.98 -12.39
N TRP A 408 9.36 13.91 -13.31
CA TRP A 408 10.13 13.64 -14.54
C TRP A 408 11.58 13.17 -14.25
N LYS A 409 12.07 13.39 -13.02
CA LYS A 409 13.42 13.03 -12.57
C LYS A 409 13.51 12.37 -11.19
N ASN A 410 12.41 12.03 -10.52
CA ASN A 410 12.46 11.53 -9.13
C ASN A 410 13.00 10.09 -9.02
N GLN A 411 14.28 9.88 -9.33
CA GLN A 411 15.21 9.48 -8.28
C GLN A 411 15.63 10.78 -7.59
N GLN A 412 14.80 11.30 -6.68
CA GLN A 412 15.35 12.23 -5.71
C GLN A 412 16.41 11.41 -4.98
N ALA A 413 17.67 11.85 -4.98
CA ALA A 413 18.66 11.26 -4.09
C ALA A 413 18.04 11.26 -2.69
N HIS A 414 17.99 10.09 -2.05
CA HIS A 414 17.45 10.00 -0.70
C HIS A 414 18.33 10.88 0.18
N ARG A 415 17.71 11.90 0.78
CA ARG A 415 18.35 12.80 1.74
C ARG A 415 17.85 12.37 3.10
N ARG A 416 18.64 11.50 3.72
CA ARG A 416 18.24 10.74 4.91
C ARG A 416 18.77 11.38 6.16
N LEU A 417 17.91 11.43 7.17
CA LEU A 417 18.28 11.81 8.51
C LEU A 417 17.99 10.64 9.45
N PHE A 418 19.01 10.17 10.15
CA PHE A 418 18.86 9.17 11.20
C PHE A 418 18.72 9.89 12.54
N VAL A 419 17.82 9.42 13.40
CA VAL A 419 17.76 9.83 14.81
C VAL A 419 18.00 8.59 15.65
N SER A 420 19.24 8.45 16.12
CA SER A 420 19.75 7.25 16.76
C SER A 420 21.02 7.56 17.54
N GLY A 421 21.30 6.77 18.57
CA GLY A 421 22.56 6.77 19.27
C GLY A 421 23.73 6.31 18.39
N PRO A 422 24.97 6.61 18.78
CA PRO A 422 26.16 6.31 17.99
C PRO A 422 26.41 4.80 17.84
N GLU A 423 25.86 3.96 18.72
CA GLU A 423 26.06 2.50 18.70
C GLU A 423 25.12 1.77 17.73
N ASP A 424 23.91 2.28 17.51
CA ASP A 424 22.87 1.63 16.68
C ASP A 424 22.88 2.14 15.23
N ILE A 425 23.48 3.31 14.96
CA ILE A 425 23.44 3.94 13.62
C ILE A 425 24.00 3.05 12.51
N GLU A 426 25.10 2.32 12.75
CA GLU A 426 25.69 1.43 11.75
C GLU A 426 24.73 0.29 11.41
N TYR A 427 24.08 -0.28 12.42
CA TYR A 427 23.07 -1.31 12.26
C TYR A 427 21.83 -0.80 11.50
N LEU A 428 21.38 0.41 11.81
CA LEU A 428 20.24 1.02 11.11
C LEU A 428 20.51 1.26 9.63
N VAL A 429 21.72 1.71 9.30
CA VAL A 429 22.15 1.92 7.92
C VAL A 429 22.19 0.58 7.19
N ASP A 430 22.82 -0.44 7.77
CA ASP A 430 22.87 -1.79 7.20
C ASP A 430 21.47 -2.38 7.02
N LEU A 431 20.56 -2.13 7.97
CA LEU A 431 19.18 -2.57 7.90
C LEU A 431 18.43 -1.89 6.74
N VAL A 432 18.57 -0.57 6.60
CA VAL A 432 17.98 0.19 5.47
C VAL A 432 18.56 -0.31 4.14
N ASP A 433 19.87 -0.50 4.06
CA ASP A 433 20.57 -1.02 2.89
C ASP A 433 20.09 -2.42 2.51
N SER A 434 19.84 -3.28 3.51
CA SER A 434 19.35 -4.64 3.28
C SER A 434 17.95 -4.67 2.67
N VAL A 435 17.11 -3.68 3.01
CA VAL A 435 15.74 -3.54 2.51
C VAL A 435 15.71 -2.96 1.09
N GLU A 436 16.67 -2.10 0.76
CA GLU A 436 16.68 -1.37 -0.50
C GLU A 436 17.54 -2.05 -1.58
N LEU A 437 16.88 -2.55 -2.64
CA LEU A 437 17.50 -3.20 -3.81
C LEU A 437 18.51 -2.32 -4.60
N ARG A 438 18.69 -1.05 -4.24
CA ARG A 438 19.71 -0.15 -4.79
C ARG A 438 20.51 0.36 -3.61
N GLY A 439 21.74 -0.15 -3.46
CA GLY A 439 22.64 0.28 -2.41
C GLY A 439 22.68 1.80 -2.27
N THR A 440 22.82 2.25 -1.03
CA THR A 440 22.70 3.65 -0.59
C THR A 440 23.89 4.53 -0.95
N ALA A 441 24.76 4.04 -1.84
CA ALA A 441 26.01 4.67 -2.26
C ALA A 441 25.87 6.12 -2.81
N ASP A 442 24.66 6.53 -3.23
CA ASP A 442 24.37 7.88 -3.74
C ASP A 442 23.46 8.73 -2.81
N SER A 443 23.25 8.31 -1.55
CA SER A 443 22.38 9.00 -0.58
C SER A 443 23.20 9.97 0.27
N ALA A 444 22.74 11.22 0.42
CA ALA A 444 23.31 12.11 1.43
C ALA A 444 22.68 11.76 2.79
N MET A 445 23.51 11.47 3.78
CA MET A 445 23.09 10.93 5.07
C MET A 445 23.57 11.83 6.21
N TRP A 446 22.65 12.12 7.12
CA TRP A 446 22.88 12.92 8.32
C TRP A 446 22.36 12.18 9.54
N ALA A 447 22.84 12.56 10.72
CA ALA A 447 22.39 11.97 11.98
C ALA A 447 22.16 13.03 13.07
N LEU A 448 21.15 12.78 13.89
CA LEU A 448 20.86 13.50 15.13
C LEU A 448 20.95 12.54 16.31
N LEU A 449 21.55 13.01 17.39
CA LEU A 449 21.53 12.29 18.67
C LEU A 449 20.12 12.35 19.29
N PRO A 450 19.65 11.28 19.96
CA PRO A 450 18.37 11.29 20.66
C PRO A 450 18.28 12.40 21.71
N ASP A 451 19.37 12.60 22.48
CA ASP A 451 19.41 13.48 23.65
C ASP A 451 20.48 14.60 23.51
N GLU A 452 21.27 14.85 24.57
CA GLU A 452 22.23 15.94 24.62
C GLU A 452 23.34 15.85 23.57
N VAL A 453 23.79 17.02 23.12
CA VAL A 453 24.82 17.17 22.11
C VAL A 453 26.19 16.89 22.73
N ASP A 454 26.79 15.75 22.41
CA ASP A 454 28.20 15.50 22.73
C ASP A 454 29.12 16.08 21.63
N PRO A 455 29.93 17.10 21.93
CA PRO A 455 30.87 17.71 20.97
C PRO A 455 31.88 16.70 20.42
N ALA A 456 32.26 15.67 21.18
CA ALA A 456 33.20 14.64 20.74
C ALA A 456 32.57 13.73 19.68
N ILE A 457 31.25 13.49 19.74
CA ILE A 457 30.51 12.72 18.73
C ILE A 457 30.30 13.57 17.47
N LEU A 458 29.96 14.86 17.62
CA LEU A 458 29.83 15.79 16.49
C LEU A 458 31.14 15.94 15.70
N ALA A 459 32.30 15.86 16.36
CA ALA A 459 33.60 15.91 15.73
C ALA A 459 34.02 14.59 15.07
N LYS A 460 33.35 13.47 15.40
CA LYS A 460 33.66 12.14 14.89
C LYS A 460 32.94 11.93 13.56
N LYS A 461 33.69 11.78 12.47
CA LYS A 461 33.15 11.11 11.27
C LYS A 461 32.93 9.64 11.66
N SER A 462 31.71 9.13 11.55
CA SER A 462 31.47 7.69 11.70
C SER A 462 32.40 6.94 10.74
N GLY A 463 33.01 5.85 11.22
CA GLY A 463 33.98 5.07 10.44
C GLY A 463 33.38 4.43 9.17
N LEU A 464 32.05 4.42 9.05
CA LEU A 464 31.30 3.93 7.91
C LEU A 464 30.40 5.03 7.30
N ASN A 465 30.41 5.08 5.96
CA ASN A 465 29.36 5.63 5.09
C ASN A 465 29.04 7.14 5.06
N ASN A 466 30.01 8.07 5.09
CA ASN A 466 29.77 9.51 4.80
C ASN A 466 28.64 10.17 5.63
N ILE A 467 28.33 9.66 6.83
CA ILE A 467 27.25 10.23 7.67
C ILE A 467 27.80 11.43 8.46
N GLN A 468 27.08 12.54 8.41
CA GLN A 468 27.41 13.74 9.17
C GLN A 468 26.46 13.93 10.35
N TRP A 469 26.99 13.91 11.57
CA TRP A 469 26.25 14.34 12.76
C TRP A 469 26.05 15.85 12.72
N ILE A 470 24.81 16.30 12.89
CA ILE A 470 24.45 17.73 12.75
C ILE A 470 23.78 18.34 13.98
N GLY A 471 23.49 17.56 15.01
CA GLY A 471 22.88 18.06 16.25
C GLY A 471 22.13 17.00 17.04
N SER A 472 21.07 17.43 17.72
CA SER A 472 20.19 16.60 18.55
C SER A 472 18.78 16.48 17.96
N ALA A 473 17.96 15.58 18.49
CA ALA A 473 16.56 15.43 18.08
C ALA A 473 15.74 16.73 18.23
N LYS A 474 16.18 17.69 19.06
CA LYS A 474 15.56 19.02 19.17
C LYS A 474 15.67 19.82 17.87
N ASP A 475 16.73 19.59 17.10
CA ASP A 475 17.09 20.31 15.87
C ASP A 475 16.42 19.73 14.61
N LEU A 476 15.53 18.75 14.76
CA LEU A 476 14.88 18.04 13.65
C LEU A 476 14.23 18.98 12.62
N ASP A 477 13.47 19.98 13.06
CA ASP A 477 12.76 20.90 12.17
C ASP A 477 13.72 21.71 11.29
N GLU A 478 14.82 22.16 11.89
CA GLU A 478 15.86 22.92 11.22
C GLU A 478 16.69 22.04 10.28
N ALA A 479 17.09 20.86 10.75
CA ALA A 479 17.79 19.86 9.96
C ALA A 479 17.01 19.49 8.68
N VAL A 480 15.71 19.23 8.83
CA VAL A 480 14.81 18.91 7.72
C VAL A 480 14.78 20.04 6.70
N ARG A 481 14.68 21.29 7.17
CA ARG A 481 14.60 22.49 6.31
C ARG A 481 15.92 22.79 5.60
N VAL A 482 17.04 22.82 6.33
CA VAL A 482 18.36 23.22 5.83
C VAL A 482 18.93 22.19 4.85
N HIS A 483 18.89 20.91 5.24
CA HIS A 483 19.43 19.82 4.41
C HIS A 483 18.43 19.33 3.35
N ARG A 484 17.19 19.84 3.37
CA ARG A 484 16.08 19.40 2.51
C ARG A 484 15.85 17.88 2.61
N ILE A 485 15.83 17.39 3.85
CA ILE A 485 15.59 15.98 4.15
C ILE A 485 14.22 15.58 3.60
N ASN A 486 14.15 14.41 2.97
CA ASN A 486 12.89 13.84 2.48
C ASN A 486 12.54 12.51 3.18
N GLU A 487 13.43 11.99 4.01
CA GLU A 487 13.26 10.74 4.76
C GLU A 487 13.96 10.82 6.11
N VAL A 488 13.23 10.48 7.19
CA VAL A 488 13.74 10.41 8.56
C VAL A 488 13.57 8.98 9.06
N VAL A 489 14.67 8.38 9.54
CA VAL A 489 14.70 7.04 10.12
C VAL A 489 14.93 7.18 11.64
N LEU A 490 13.96 6.73 12.43
CA LEU A 490 13.98 6.80 13.89
C LEU A 490 14.36 5.43 14.46
N SER A 491 15.32 5.39 15.39
CA SER A 491 15.60 4.16 16.15
C SER A 491 14.48 3.89 17.16
N GLY A 492 13.88 2.72 17.11
CA GLY A 492 12.94 2.23 18.13
C GLY A 492 13.63 1.68 19.38
N HIS A 493 14.95 1.52 19.35
CA HIS A 493 15.77 1.13 20.49
C HIS A 493 16.19 2.36 21.30
N ASP A 494 16.73 3.38 20.64
CA ASP A 494 17.31 4.55 21.32
C ASP A 494 16.26 5.62 21.68
N LEU A 495 15.11 5.62 21.01
CA LEU A 495 14.04 6.57 21.28
C LEU A 495 12.87 5.88 21.99
N THR A 496 12.31 6.56 22.99
CA THR A 496 11.04 6.18 23.59
C THR A 496 9.90 6.35 22.59
N ALA A 497 8.81 5.60 22.77
CA ALA A 497 7.63 5.74 21.93
C ALA A 497 7.04 7.16 22.02
N PHE A 498 7.10 7.77 23.21
CA PHE A 498 6.78 9.18 23.40
C PHE A 498 7.61 10.11 22.50
N SER A 499 8.94 9.97 22.53
CA SER A 499 9.86 10.81 21.74
C SER A 499 9.63 10.63 20.24
N ILE A 500 9.41 9.40 19.77
CA ILE A 500 9.09 9.10 18.37
C ILE A 500 7.84 9.86 17.93
N ILE A 501 6.74 9.73 18.67
CA ILE A 501 5.46 10.38 18.33
C ILE A 501 5.61 11.91 18.33
N HIS A 502 6.30 12.46 19.34
CA HIS A 502 6.55 13.88 19.44
C HIS A 502 7.37 14.41 18.26
N LEU A 503 8.49 13.77 17.91
CA LEU A 503 9.32 14.15 16.76
C LEU A 503 8.56 14.07 15.44
N MET A 504 7.78 12.99 15.24
CA MET A 504 6.96 12.83 14.05
C MET A 504 5.92 13.95 13.90
N SER A 505 5.29 14.36 15.01
CA SER A 505 4.27 15.41 15.00
C SER A 505 4.81 16.80 14.64
N ARG A 506 6.06 17.12 14.98
CA ARG A 506 6.68 18.43 14.70
C ARG A 506 6.87 18.72 13.22
N VAL A 507 7.21 17.69 12.44
CA VAL A 507 7.44 17.81 10.99
C VAL A 507 6.40 17.09 10.13
N ALA A 508 5.24 16.70 10.68
CA ALA A 508 4.19 15.95 9.98
C ALA A 508 3.64 16.66 8.71
N ASP A 509 3.67 18.00 8.69
CA ASP A 509 3.26 18.82 7.54
C ASP A 509 4.37 18.99 6.49
N SER A 510 5.59 18.56 6.81
CA SER A 510 6.71 18.52 5.88
C SER A 510 6.52 17.38 4.89
N ARG A 511 7.05 17.49 3.67
CA ARG A 511 7.07 16.37 2.71
C ARG A 511 8.13 15.31 3.06
N VAL A 512 8.26 14.99 4.34
CA VAL A 512 9.20 14.02 4.89
C VAL A 512 8.48 12.69 5.07
N GLN A 513 9.17 11.61 4.74
CA GLN A 513 8.72 10.26 5.05
C GLN A 513 9.37 9.77 6.33
N PHE A 514 8.59 9.20 7.23
CA PHE A 514 9.11 8.55 8.42
C PHE A 514 9.21 7.05 8.23
N ARG A 515 10.32 6.50 8.74
CA ARG A 515 10.47 5.07 9.01
C ARG A 515 10.93 4.89 10.45
N ILE A 516 10.40 3.88 11.13
CA ILE A 516 10.83 3.52 12.47
C ILE A 516 11.51 2.15 12.36
N ALA A 517 12.78 2.10 12.73
CA ALA A 517 13.56 0.88 12.72
C ALA A 517 13.60 0.31 14.13
N TRP A 518 12.91 -0.81 14.32
CA TRP A 518 12.89 -1.51 15.59
C TRP A 518 14.00 -2.57 15.58
N SER A 519 15.01 -2.38 16.42
CA SER A 519 16.03 -3.38 16.74
C SER A 519 15.71 -3.97 18.11
N GLU A 520 15.50 -5.28 18.18
CA GLU A 520 15.57 -5.96 19.47
C GLU A 520 17.04 -6.17 19.83
N THR A 521 17.32 -6.12 21.13
CA THR A 521 18.64 -6.24 21.77
C THR A 521 19.48 -7.35 21.14
N GLY A 522 20.54 -6.95 20.43
CA GLY A 522 21.61 -7.84 19.99
C GLY A 522 21.36 -8.59 18.68
N LYS A 523 21.80 -7.99 17.56
CA LYS A 523 22.34 -8.62 16.35
C LYS A 523 21.59 -9.87 15.84
N ASN A 524 20.57 -9.66 14.99
CA ASN A 524 20.28 -10.41 13.74
C ASN A 524 18.80 -10.39 13.28
N LYS A 525 17.88 -9.68 13.95
CA LYS A 525 16.48 -9.52 13.50
C LYS A 525 15.94 -8.12 13.79
N GLY A 526 16.14 -7.20 12.85
CA GLY A 526 15.52 -5.87 12.86
C GLY A 526 14.46 -5.76 11.77
N HIS A 527 13.47 -4.89 11.99
CA HIS A 527 12.46 -4.59 11.00
C HIS A 527 12.27 -3.08 10.86
N ILE A 528 12.17 -2.61 9.62
CA ILE A 528 11.84 -1.22 9.32
C ILE A 528 10.34 -1.11 9.07
N MET A 529 9.70 -0.17 9.76
CA MET A 529 8.27 0.12 9.61
C MET A 529 8.07 1.48 8.94
N GLY A 530 7.33 1.49 7.84
CA GLY A 530 6.84 2.71 7.21
C GLY A 530 5.32 2.85 7.30
N SER A 531 4.76 3.83 6.58
CA SER A 531 3.31 4.03 6.45
C SER A 531 2.54 2.94 5.68
N GLY A 532 3.22 1.87 5.28
CA GLY A 532 2.66 0.68 4.64
C GLY A 532 3.07 -0.62 5.34
N GLY A 533 3.44 -0.53 6.63
CA GLY A 533 3.85 -1.66 7.45
C GLY A 533 5.29 -2.11 7.30
N PRO A 534 5.61 -3.37 7.67
CA PRO A 534 6.98 -3.85 7.67
C PRO A 534 7.51 -3.88 6.26
N GLU A 535 8.52 -3.05 6.01
CA GLU A 535 9.34 -3.11 4.83
C GLU A 535 10.31 -4.27 4.98
N MET A 536 9.77 -5.48 4.79
CA MET A 536 10.61 -6.65 4.60
C MET A 536 11.39 -6.48 3.30
N ALA A 537 12.73 -6.44 3.42
CA ALA A 537 13.67 -6.76 2.35
C ALA A 537 13.21 -8.00 1.56
N PRO A 538 13.59 -8.11 0.28
CA PRO A 538 12.80 -8.71 -0.77
C PRO A 538 12.81 -10.23 -0.65
N ILE A 539 11.84 -10.80 0.05
CA ILE A 539 11.41 -12.17 -0.25
C ILE A 539 10.22 -12.05 -1.21
N THR A 540 9.17 -11.29 -0.84
CA THR A 540 8.03 -11.00 -1.71
C THR A 540 8.32 -10.09 -2.90
N GLU A 541 9.24 -9.11 -2.79
CA GLU A 541 9.64 -8.26 -3.93
C GLU A 541 10.53 -9.00 -4.95
N LEU A 542 11.40 -9.90 -4.48
CA LEU A 542 12.24 -10.76 -5.33
C LEU A 542 11.37 -11.68 -6.19
N TYR A 543 10.25 -12.18 -5.63
CA TYR A 543 9.26 -12.98 -6.34
C TYR A 543 8.36 -12.18 -7.30
N ARG A 544 8.40 -10.85 -7.26
CA ARG A 544 7.60 -9.97 -8.15
C ARG A 544 8.33 -9.54 -9.43
N ALA A 545 9.54 -10.04 -9.72
CA ALA A 545 10.27 -9.64 -10.93
C ALA A 545 9.52 -9.97 -12.24
N ILE A 546 8.87 -11.13 -12.33
CA ILE A 546 7.96 -11.45 -13.44
C ILE A 546 6.69 -10.58 -13.45
N GLN A 547 6.27 -10.09 -12.28
CA GLN A 547 5.11 -9.22 -12.13
C GLN A 547 5.40 -7.76 -12.49
N ARG A 548 6.68 -7.38 -12.71
CA ARG A 548 7.06 -6.05 -13.19
C ARG A 548 6.34 -5.74 -14.51
N PRO A 549 5.84 -4.50 -14.71
CA PRO A 549 5.11 -4.12 -15.93
C PRO A 549 5.88 -4.45 -17.23
N GLY A 550 7.19 -4.20 -17.24
CA GLY A 550 8.06 -4.55 -18.36
C GLY A 550 8.15 -6.05 -18.64
N SER A 551 8.31 -6.87 -17.60
CA SER A 551 8.35 -8.33 -17.71
C SER A 551 7.02 -8.88 -18.23
N LYS A 552 5.89 -8.41 -17.71
CA LYS A 552 4.54 -8.78 -18.18
C LYS A 552 4.31 -8.44 -19.65
N ARG A 553 4.69 -7.22 -20.07
CA ARG A 553 4.59 -6.81 -21.47
C ARG A 553 5.46 -7.67 -22.37
N THR A 554 6.73 -7.87 -22.00
CA THR A 554 7.68 -8.66 -22.78
C THR A 554 7.20 -10.10 -22.92
N LYS A 555 6.73 -10.70 -21.82
CA LYS A 555 6.10 -12.03 -21.83
C LYS A 555 4.90 -12.09 -22.75
N ARG A 556 3.96 -11.15 -22.61
CA ARG A 556 2.75 -11.14 -23.43
C ARG A 556 3.04 -10.92 -24.92
N LEU A 557 4.02 -10.06 -25.23
CA LEU A 557 4.46 -9.82 -26.59
C LEU A 557 5.08 -11.08 -27.19
N PHE A 558 5.98 -11.73 -26.45
CA PHE A 558 6.58 -13.01 -26.84
C PHE A 558 5.51 -14.07 -27.09
N ASP A 559 4.55 -14.19 -26.18
CA ASP A 559 3.42 -15.12 -26.30
C ASP A 559 2.60 -14.89 -27.60
N ILE A 560 2.30 -13.63 -27.91
CA ILE A 560 1.55 -13.26 -29.11
C ILE A 560 2.38 -13.56 -30.37
N ILE A 561 3.67 -13.20 -30.39
CA ILE A 561 4.56 -13.44 -31.53
C ILE A 561 4.68 -14.94 -31.80
N CYS A 562 4.95 -15.76 -30.78
CA CYS A 562 5.01 -17.21 -30.94
C CYS A 562 3.69 -17.77 -31.48
N SER A 563 2.55 -17.27 -31.00
CA SER A 563 1.24 -17.70 -31.48
C SER A 563 0.99 -17.29 -32.93
N LEU A 564 1.37 -16.07 -33.33
CA LEU A 564 1.28 -15.60 -34.72
C LEU A 564 2.18 -16.41 -35.66
N VAL A 565 3.38 -16.78 -35.23
CA VAL A 565 4.26 -17.68 -36.00
C VAL A 565 3.58 -19.03 -36.24
N VAL A 566 2.95 -19.62 -35.21
CA VAL A 566 2.17 -20.85 -35.35
C VAL A 566 1.01 -20.67 -36.32
N MET A 567 0.29 -19.55 -36.24
CA MET A 567 -0.85 -19.25 -37.14
C MET A 567 -0.43 -19.04 -38.59
N VAL A 568 0.68 -18.33 -38.85
CA VAL A 568 1.20 -18.11 -40.21
C VAL A 568 1.72 -19.43 -40.81
N THR A 569 2.30 -20.29 -39.98
CA THR A 569 2.81 -21.61 -40.40
C THR A 569 1.78 -22.74 -40.26
N LEU A 570 0.49 -22.40 -40.12
CA LEU A 570 -0.60 -23.34 -39.85
C LEU A 570 -0.58 -24.60 -40.74
N PRO A 571 -0.37 -24.53 -42.07
CA PRO A 571 -0.33 -25.73 -42.91
C PRO A 571 0.74 -26.73 -42.47
N VAL A 572 1.91 -26.26 -42.01
CA VAL A 572 3.00 -27.12 -41.54
C VAL A 572 2.60 -27.84 -40.25
N TRP A 573 1.95 -27.14 -39.31
CA TRP A 573 1.50 -27.74 -38.06
C TRP A 573 0.40 -28.79 -38.25
N LEU A 574 -0.47 -28.59 -39.24
CA LEU A 574 -1.50 -29.56 -39.63
C LEU A 574 -0.86 -30.83 -40.22
N LEU A 575 0.13 -30.67 -41.12
CA LEU A 575 0.88 -31.79 -41.69
C LEU A 575 1.66 -32.58 -40.65
N LEU A 576 2.19 -31.92 -39.62
CA LEU A 576 2.88 -32.55 -38.49
C LEU A 576 1.93 -33.14 -37.44
N ALA A 577 0.61 -33.11 -37.68
CA ALA A 577 -0.44 -33.57 -36.76
C ALA A 577 -0.38 -32.92 -35.35
N ARG A 578 0.11 -31.68 -35.26
CA ARG A 578 0.30 -30.94 -33.99
C ARG A 578 -0.86 -29.98 -33.68
N PHE A 579 -2.09 -30.48 -33.76
CA PHE A 579 -3.32 -29.68 -33.54
C PHE A 579 -3.38 -28.98 -32.18
N SER A 580 -2.78 -29.58 -31.14
CA SER A 580 -2.72 -29.00 -29.80
C SER A 580 -1.96 -27.67 -29.75
N TRP A 581 -0.93 -27.49 -30.59
CA TRP A 581 -0.16 -26.25 -30.69
C TRP A 581 -0.98 -25.13 -31.33
N VAL A 582 -1.78 -25.45 -32.35
CA VAL A 582 -2.70 -24.49 -32.99
C VAL A 582 -3.78 -24.03 -32.02
N GLN A 583 -4.40 -24.98 -31.29
CA GLN A 583 -5.36 -24.64 -30.24
C GLN A 583 -4.72 -23.80 -29.12
N GLY A 584 -3.52 -24.19 -28.68
CA GLY A 584 -2.75 -23.44 -27.68
C GLY A 584 -2.46 -22.00 -28.14
N ALA A 585 -2.05 -21.81 -29.41
CA ALA A 585 -1.83 -20.50 -30.00
C ALA A 585 -3.11 -19.63 -29.99
N LEU A 586 -4.27 -20.21 -30.31
CA LEU A 586 -5.56 -19.51 -30.23
C LEU A 586 -5.93 -19.13 -28.78
N GLU A 587 -5.75 -20.04 -27.82
CA GLU A 587 -5.99 -19.75 -26.40
C GLU A 587 -5.07 -18.64 -25.87
N VAL A 588 -3.82 -18.62 -26.32
CA VAL A 588 -2.86 -17.57 -26.00
C VAL A 588 -3.27 -16.25 -26.65
N LEU A 589 -3.66 -16.22 -27.92
CA LEU A 589 -4.13 -15.00 -28.61
C LEU A 589 -5.37 -14.40 -27.95
N LEU A 590 -6.36 -15.23 -27.59
CA LEU A 590 -7.55 -14.83 -26.82
C LEU A 590 -7.24 -14.39 -25.39
N GLY A 591 -5.99 -14.54 -24.93
CA GLY A 591 -5.54 -14.13 -23.61
C GLY A 591 -6.03 -15.02 -22.48
N ARG A 592 -6.47 -16.24 -22.80
CA ARG A 592 -6.89 -17.28 -21.85
C ARG A 592 -5.69 -18.06 -21.30
N ALA A 593 -4.60 -18.15 -22.06
CA ALA A 593 -3.38 -18.86 -21.67
C ALA A 593 -2.07 -18.07 -21.95
N THR A 594 -0.95 -18.58 -21.44
CA THR A 594 0.45 -18.22 -21.79
C THR A 594 1.21 -19.49 -22.21
N TRP A 595 2.28 -19.37 -23.00
CA TRP A 595 3.02 -20.56 -23.43
C TRP A 595 3.74 -21.25 -22.27
N VAL A 596 4.44 -20.48 -21.42
CA VAL A 596 5.26 -21.01 -20.32
C VAL A 596 4.82 -20.41 -18.99
N GLY A 597 4.78 -21.22 -17.94
CA GLY A 597 4.48 -20.76 -16.58
C GLY A 597 5.13 -21.66 -15.53
N PHE A 598 4.75 -21.45 -14.27
CA PHE A 598 5.17 -22.27 -13.14
C PHE A 598 3.95 -22.87 -12.44
N SER A 599 4.12 -24.02 -11.78
CA SER A 599 3.05 -24.68 -11.03
C SER A 599 2.65 -23.89 -9.78
N SER A 600 1.34 -23.84 -9.50
CA SER A 600 0.73 -23.06 -8.41
C SER A 600 0.77 -23.72 -7.03
N GLU A 601 1.62 -24.73 -6.82
CA GLU A 601 1.72 -25.44 -5.53
C GLU A 601 2.30 -24.56 -4.41
N ILE A 602 2.94 -23.44 -4.77
CA ILE A 602 3.50 -22.49 -3.81
C ILE A 602 2.50 -21.35 -3.61
N LYS A 603 1.82 -21.32 -2.45
CA LYS A 603 0.85 -20.29 -2.05
C LYS A 603 1.41 -18.85 -2.12
N GLU A 604 2.73 -18.69 -2.09
CA GLU A 604 3.44 -17.40 -2.07
C GLU A 604 3.75 -16.84 -3.47
N LEU A 605 3.65 -17.64 -4.54
CA LEU A 605 3.89 -17.16 -5.90
C LEU A 605 2.62 -16.55 -6.51
N PRO A 606 2.70 -15.36 -7.14
CA PRO A 606 1.54 -14.73 -7.74
C PRO A 606 1.06 -15.57 -8.94
N GLY A 607 -0.18 -16.05 -8.90
CA GLY A 607 -0.75 -16.90 -9.95
C GLY A 607 -0.59 -16.31 -11.35
N LEU A 608 0.14 -17.00 -12.21
CA LEU A 608 0.09 -16.75 -13.66
C LEU A 608 -1.24 -17.30 -14.21
N LYS A 609 -1.69 -16.75 -15.35
CA LYS A 609 -2.79 -17.38 -16.11
C LYS A 609 -2.42 -18.82 -16.47
N ARG A 610 -3.42 -19.63 -16.84
CA ARG A 610 -3.22 -20.99 -17.36
C ARG A 610 -2.04 -21.02 -18.33
N HIS A 611 -1.11 -21.96 -18.15
CA HIS A 611 0.08 -22.11 -18.99
C HIS A 611 0.06 -23.45 -19.73
N LEU A 612 0.67 -23.48 -20.92
CA LEU A 612 0.73 -24.68 -21.77
C LEU A 612 1.93 -25.58 -21.42
N PHE A 613 3.04 -24.98 -20.99
CA PHE A 613 4.27 -25.65 -20.56
C PHE A 613 4.72 -25.15 -19.19
N SER A 614 5.15 -26.07 -18.32
CA SER A 614 5.76 -25.74 -17.03
C SER A 614 7.26 -25.52 -17.20
N CYS A 615 7.82 -24.52 -16.53
CA CYS A 615 9.24 -24.21 -16.54
C CYS A 615 10.10 -25.28 -15.84
N SER A 616 9.50 -26.24 -15.13
CA SER A 616 10.20 -27.38 -14.55
C SER A 616 9.35 -28.65 -14.63
N GLU A 617 9.96 -29.74 -15.08
CA GLU A 617 9.40 -31.10 -15.06
C GLU A 617 10.04 -32.02 -14.01
N SER A 618 10.97 -31.52 -13.20
CA SER A 618 11.68 -32.36 -12.23
C SER A 618 10.67 -33.02 -11.27
N THR A 619 10.74 -34.34 -11.11
CA THR A 619 9.93 -35.09 -10.14
C THR A 619 10.32 -34.77 -8.70
N ASN A 620 11.52 -34.22 -8.47
CA ASN A 620 11.98 -33.78 -7.17
C ASN A 620 11.39 -32.40 -6.80
N SER A 621 10.56 -32.38 -5.75
CA SER A 621 9.85 -31.18 -5.28
C SER A 621 10.77 -30.01 -4.94
N ARG A 622 11.94 -30.27 -4.32
CA ARG A 622 12.91 -29.21 -3.95
C ARG A 622 13.56 -28.59 -5.18
N VAL A 623 13.92 -29.40 -6.18
CA VAL A 623 14.54 -28.93 -7.42
C VAL A 623 13.53 -28.12 -8.24
N ARG A 624 12.30 -28.62 -8.36
CA ARG A 624 11.19 -27.94 -9.03
C ARG A 624 10.91 -26.57 -8.40
N GLN A 625 10.85 -26.51 -7.07
CA GLN A 625 10.66 -25.27 -6.32
C GLN A 625 11.79 -24.27 -6.62
N ARG A 626 13.06 -24.70 -6.56
CA ARG A 626 14.20 -23.83 -6.84
C ARG A 626 14.15 -23.23 -8.26
N ILE A 627 13.73 -24.02 -9.26
CA ILE A 627 13.59 -23.56 -10.65
C ILE A 627 12.44 -22.56 -10.79
N ASN A 628 11.26 -22.84 -10.21
CA ASN A 628 10.12 -21.92 -10.21
C ASN A 628 10.47 -20.58 -9.55
N LEU A 629 11.19 -20.60 -8.43
CA LEU A 629 11.65 -19.39 -7.74
C LEU A 629 12.66 -18.62 -8.60
N THR A 630 13.60 -19.32 -9.25
CA THR A 630 14.59 -18.69 -10.14
C THR A 630 13.93 -18.07 -11.37
N TYR A 631 12.90 -18.73 -11.92
CA TYR A 631 12.09 -18.21 -13.03
C TYR A 631 11.31 -16.96 -12.63
N ALA A 632 10.66 -16.96 -11.47
CA ALA A 632 9.92 -15.82 -10.94
C ALA A 632 10.83 -14.62 -10.62
N ARG A 633 12.04 -14.90 -10.13
CA ARG A 633 13.06 -13.92 -9.72
C ARG A 633 13.77 -13.20 -10.87
N ASP A 634 14.09 -13.92 -11.94
CA ASP A 634 14.86 -13.39 -13.08
C ASP A 634 14.20 -13.80 -14.39
N TYR A 635 12.95 -13.36 -14.59
CA TYR A 635 12.24 -13.65 -15.81
C TYR A 635 12.90 -12.98 -17.02
N ARG A 636 13.16 -13.76 -18.08
CA ARG A 636 13.58 -13.30 -19.42
C ARG A 636 12.83 -14.11 -20.47
N TRP A 637 12.43 -13.47 -21.57
CA TRP A 637 11.72 -14.16 -22.67
C TRP A 637 12.54 -15.28 -23.31
N THR A 638 13.87 -15.21 -23.24
CA THR A 638 14.76 -16.27 -23.73
C THR A 638 14.62 -17.58 -22.95
N LYS A 639 14.23 -17.51 -21.66
CA LYS A 639 13.92 -18.71 -20.86
C LYS A 639 12.66 -19.39 -21.38
N ASP A 640 11.62 -18.62 -21.72
CA ASP A 640 10.41 -19.15 -22.34
C ASP A 640 10.72 -19.75 -23.73
N LEU A 641 11.57 -19.09 -24.52
CA LEU A 641 12.01 -19.62 -25.81
C LEU A 641 12.73 -20.97 -25.66
N GLY A 642 13.63 -21.10 -24.67
CA GLY A 642 14.32 -22.36 -24.40
C GLY A 642 13.36 -23.50 -24.09
N VAL A 643 12.35 -23.25 -23.24
CA VAL A 643 11.32 -24.24 -22.91
C VAL A 643 10.48 -24.62 -24.14
N ILE A 644 10.09 -23.66 -24.97
CA ILE A 644 9.32 -23.92 -26.19
C ILE A 644 10.16 -24.71 -27.22
N GLN A 645 11.44 -24.37 -27.39
CA GLN A 645 12.36 -25.08 -28.28
C GLN A 645 12.56 -26.53 -27.81
N GLU A 646 12.79 -26.74 -26.52
CA GLU A 646 12.90 -28.07 -25.93
C GLU A 646 11.62 -28.87 -26.14
N ALA A 647 10.45 -28.27 -25.94
CA ALA A 647 9.16 -28.90 -26.19
C ALA A 647 8.95 -29.25 -27.68
N LEU A 648 9.45 -28.42 -28.59
CA LEU A 648 9.37 -28.65 -30.03
C LEU A 648 10.20 -29.87 -30.46
N ILE A 649 11.41 -29.99 -29.91
CA ILE A 649 12.39 -31.04 -30.21
C ILE A 649 12.00 -32.37 -29.55
N SER A 650 11.64 -32.35 -28.27
CA SER A 650 11.30 -33.54 -27.48
C SER A 650 9.89 -34.09 -27.74
N ARG A 651 9.10 -33.48 -28.65
CA ARG A 651 7.68 -33.77 -28.90
C ARG A 651 6.82 -33.73 -27.63
N ARG A 652 7.17 -32.86 -26.70
CA ARG A 652 6.46 -32.71 -25.42
C ARG A 652 4.99 -32.37 -25.64
N ALA A 653 4.11 -33.08 -24.94
CA ALA A 653 2.67 -32.80 -24.97
C ALA A 653 2.35 -31.50 -24.20
N ILE A 654 1.38 -30.73 -24.68
CA ILE A 654 0.89 -29.53 -23.99
C ILE A 654 0.13 -29.97 -22.74
N HIS A 655 0.47 -29.41 -21.57
CA HIS A 655 -0.25 -29.68 -20.34
C HIS A 655 -1.63 -29.02 -20.39
N ARG A 656 -2.68 -29.82 -20.57
CA ARG A 656 -4.06 -29.34 -20.39
C ARG A 656 -4.40 -29.43 -18.90
N HIS A 657 -4.26 -28.31 -18.18
CA HIS A 657 -4.88 -28.19 -16.86
C HIS A 657 -6.41 -28.34 -17.00
N GLY A 658 -6.96 -29.40 -16.41
CA GLY A 658 -8.38 -29.74 -16.44
C GLY A 658 -8.71 -30.98 -17.28
N ASN A 659 -8.30 -32.16 -16.79
CA ASN A 659 -9.05 -33.41 -16.79
C ASN A 659 -8.18 -34.47 -16.08
N ASN A 660 -8.19 -34.37 -14.76
CA ASN A 660 -8.26 -35.46 -13.79
C ASN A 660 -8.79 -34.86 -12.49
#